data_AF-A0A0D2CNC7-F1
#
_entry.id   AF-A0A0D2CNC7-F1
#
_cell.length_a   1.000
_cell.length_b   1.000
_cell.length_c   1.000
_cell.angle_alpha   90.00
_cell.angle_beta   90.00
_cell.angle_gamma   90.00
#
_symmetry.space_group_name_H-M   'P 1'
#
loop_
_entity.id
_entity.type
_entity.pdbx_description
1 polymer ?
#
loop_
_entity_poly.entity_id
_entity_poly.type
_entity_poly.pdbx_seq_one_letter_code
_entity_poly.pdbx_strand_id
1 'polypeptide(L)'
;MSKRMNILVYSGNGSTVESVRHCLYTLRRLLAPHYAVIPVTGDMLIKEPWTASCAAVVFPGGADQGYCKTLNGEGNRRIRQFVERGGLYIGFCAGGYYGSQRCEFEVGNRLLEVVGDRELAFYPGTARGCAFSGFVYHSEKGARATELKVDKTCLPSGAVPDVFKSYYNGGGVFVDAPKYKDQGVEVLASYTDPLAVDPGEGAAAVVYCKVGQGAALLTGPHPEFAPANLEPKPDAPGFADVIRTLAEDEKHRMDFIKACLTKLGLTVSGEQNVPSLSYMHLSSSDPTDTAGIISSLGHLVEGDEHGNEFLKDENDTFQILKPSVWKMVDLAKALSSEPESKESADQTDGSSDRIVDYNTVTKKIIVHDDDYPQPRSTPYFNHSAFYSNLHKYQSQTPGAVNFGAHLLYGEVVTSTNTLLEKNTKLLRVLPQGFTATATVQVAGRGRGSNVWVSPAGSLMFSTVIRHPMAQMQSAPVVFVQYLAAMAIVNGIKSYDGSLYKDMPVKLKWPNDIFALDPAKAKDNGGDRNDNYTKIGGILVNSHYNSKEYIAVCGIGLNTANAAPTTSLNQLIQFLPHKVAPFTLEKLLARILTVFDDLYARFLVTGFDEVMEQMYYRHWLHMDQIVTLEAEGGQRARIKGITRDYGLLIAEELGWEDRETGRRWTLQSDANSFDFFKGLVKRKA
;
A
#
# COMPACT_ATOMS: atom_id res chain seq x y z
N MET A 1 -4.36 -26.01 -2.01
CA MET A 1 -4.25 -24.77 -2.83
C MET A 1 -4.05 -23.60 -1.88
N SER A 2 -3.08 -22.72 -2.14
CA SER A 2 -2.89 -21.50 -1.34
C SER A 2 -4.15 -20.63 -1.41
N LYS A 3 -4.63 -20.12 -0.27
CA LYS A 3 -5.79 -19.23 -0.23
C LYS A 3 -5.40 -17.91 -0.91
N ARG A 4 -6.11 -17.53 -1.99
CA ARG A 4 -5.93 -16.22 -2.65
C ARG A 4 -6.58 -15.15 -1.78
N MET A 5 -5.78 -14.17 -1.34
CA MET A 5 -6.17 -13.20 -0.31
C MET A 5 -6.13 -11.75 -0.78
N ASN A 6 -5.60 -11.47 -1.99
CA ASN A 6 -5.40 -10.10 -2.45
C ASN A 6 -6.43 -9.69 -3.51
N ILE A 7 -6.97 -8.48 -3.36
CA ILE A 7 -7.77 -7.79 -4.36
C ILE A 7 -6.94 -6.60 -4.84
N LEU A 8 -6.53 -6.62 -6.10
CA LEU A 8 -5.60 -5.63 -6.64
C LEU A 8 -6.39 -4.60 -7.44
N VAL A 9 -6.42 -3.35 -6.97
CA VAL A 9 -7.12 -2.23 -7.62
C VAL A 9 -6.11 -1.44 -8.45
N TYR A 10 -6.29 -1.40 -9.77
CA TYR A 10 -5.41 -0.65 -10.64
C TYR A 10 -5.51 0.86 -10.36
N SER A 11 -4.39 1.50 -10.08
CA SER A 11 -4.27 2.94 -9.79
C SER A 11 -3.27 3.64 -10.72
N GLY A 12 -3.01 3.06 -11.90
CA GLY A 12 -2.09 3.59 -12.89
C GLY A 12 -2.77 4.48 -13.95
N ASN A 13 -2.02 4.74 -15.02
CA ASN A 13 -2.48 5.55 -16.15
C ASN A 13 -3.82 5.04 -16.72
N GLY A 14 -4.78 5.96 -16.89
CA GLY A 14 -6.14 5.64 -17.34
C GLY A 14 -7.18 5.57 -16.22
N SER A 15 -6.78 5.42 -14.95
CA SER A 15 -7.71 5.46 -13.82
C SER A 15 -7.82 6.87 -13.25
N THR A 16 -9.00 7.27 -12.77
CA THR A 16 -9.14 8.53 -12.01
C THR A 16 -8.88 8.30 -10.52
N VAL A 17 -8.34 9.32 -9.86
CA VAL A 17 -8.09 9.28 -8.40
C VAL A 17 -9.39 8.99 -7.64
N GLU A 18 -10.50 9.61 -8.06
CA GLU A 18 -11.81 9.43 -7.44
C GLU A 18 -12.34 8.01 -7.60
N SER A 19 -12.34 7.44 -8.81
CA SER A 19 -12.78 6.06 -9.02
C SER A 19 -11.93 5.05 -8.24
N VAL A 20 -10.61 5.25 -8.15
CA VAL A 20 -9.74 4.42 -7.31
C VAL A 20 -10.13 4.54 -5.84
N ARG A 21 -10.40 5.75 -5.35
CA ARG A 21 -10.78 6.03 -3.96
C ARG A 21 -12.08 5.33 -3.58
N HIS A 22 -13.12 5.46 -4.41
CA HIS A 22 -14.42 4.79 -4.20
C HIS A 22 -14.30 3.26 -4.30
N CYS A 23 -13.53 2.77 -5.27
CA CYS A 23 -13.27 1.34 -5.42
C CYS A 23 -12.59 0.74 -4.18
N LEU A 24 -11.51 1.36 -3.70
CA LEU A 24 -10.83 0.95 -2.46
C LEU A 24 -11.78 1.01 -1.27
N TYR A 25 -12.57 2.07 -1.15
CA TYR A 25 -13.51 2.28 -0.07
C TYR A 25 -14.55 1.16 0.01
N THR A 26 -15.32 0.95 -1.05
CA THR A 26 -16.39 -0.04 -1.09
C THR A 26 -15.85 -1.46 -0.96
N LEU A 27 -14.76 -1.80 -1.66
CA LEU A 27 -14.21 -3.16 -1.58
C LEU A 27 -13.62 -3.47 -0.20
N ARG A 28 -12.96 -2.53 0.46
CA ARG A 28 -12.43 -2.75 1.83
C ARG A 28 -13.55 -3.06 2.81
N ARG A 29 -14.66 -2.33 2.75
CA ARG A 29 -15.83 -2.55 3.62
C ARG A 29 -16.52 -3.89 3.40
N LEU A 30 -16.53 -4.37 2.15
CA LEU A 30 -17.23 -5.60 1.78
C LEU A 30 -16.36 -6.86 1.92
N LEU A 31 -15.03 -6.72 1.80
CA LEU A 31 -14.12 -7.85 1.70
C LEU A 31 -13.19 -8.00 2.91
N ALA A 32 -13.04 -7.00 3.77
CA ALA A 32 -12.33 -7.15 5.04
C ALA A 32 -13.16 -7.95 6.05
N PRO A 33 -12.55 -8.85 6.84
CA PRO A 33 -11.11 -9.12 6.95
C PRO A 33 -10.63 -10.24 6.00
N HIS A 34 -11.49 -10.77 5.13
CA HIS A 34 -11.19 -11.94 4.31
C HIS A 34 -10.17 -11.68 3.19
N TYR A 35 -10.07 -10.45 2.70
CA TYR A 35 -9.15 -10.06 1.65
C TYR A 35 -8.45 -8.73 1.94
N ALA A 36 -7.21 -8.60 1.48
CA ALA A 36 -6.47 -7.34 1.44
C ALA A 36 -6.74 -6.61 0.12
N VAL A 37 -7.32 -5.41 0.19
CA VAL A 37 -7.61 -4.57 -0.99
C VAL A 37 -6.49 -3.54 -1.18
N ILE A 38 -5.71 -3.72 -2.25
CA ILE A 38 -4.40 -3.10 -2.46
C ILE A 38 -4.39 -2.35 -3.79
N PRO A 39 -4.00 -1.06 -3.84
CA PRO A 39 -3.76 -0.37 -5.09
C PRO A 39 -2.48 -0.88 -5.78
N VAL A 40 -2.50 -1.04 -7.10
CA VAL A 40 -1.34 -1.49 -7.90
C VAL A 40 -1.15 -0.66 -9.17
N THR A 41 0.10 -0.50 -9.59
CA THR A 41 0.44 0.18 -10.85
C THR A 41 0.57 -0.81 -12.00
N GLY A 42 0.57 -0.31 -13.24
CA GLY A 42 0.80 -1.15 -14.42
C GLY A 42 2.16 -1.85 -14.39
N ASP A 43 3.18 -1.17 -13.89
CA ASP A 43 4.52 -1.74 -13.72
C ASP A 43 4.51 -2.96 -12.78
N MET A 44 3.73 -2.91 -11.69
CA MET A 44 3.57 -4.06 -10.79
C MET A 44 2.87 -5.23 -11.49
N LEU A 45 1.82 -4.96 -12.28
CA LEU A 45 1.11 -6.01 -13.02
C LEU A 45 1.98 -6.69 -14.10
N ILE A 46 2.91 -5.94 -14.69
CA ILE A 46 3.82 -6.44 -15.73
C ILE A 46 5.02 -7.17 -15.13
N LYS A 47 5.65 -6.61 -14.10
CA LYS A 47 6.99 -7.02 -13.65
C LYS A 47 6.98 -7.91 -12.41
N GLU A 48 5.99 -7.76 -11.53
CA GLU A 48 5.98 -8.43 -10.23
C GLU A 48 5.16 -9.74 -10.26
N PRO A 49 5.52 -10.74 -9.43
CA PRO A 49 4.73 -11.96 -9.28
C PRO A 49 3.52 -11.71 -8.37
N TRP A 50 2.35 -11.46 -8.96
CA TRP A 50 1.12 -11.14 -8.23
C TRP A 50 0.01 -12.21 -8.32
N THR A 51 0.02 -13.04 -9.37
CA THR A 51 -1.10 -13.94 -9.72
C THR A 51 -1.35 -15.05 -8.71
N ALA A 52 -0.33 -15.48 -7.96
CA ALA A 52 -0.43 -16.60 -7.02
C ALA A 52 -1.27 -16.27 -5.77
N SER A 53 -1.20 -15.02 -5.29
CA SER A 53 -1.90 -14.55 -4.08
C SER A 53 -3.15 -13.70 -4.39
N CYS A 54 -3.33 -13.31 -5.66
CA CYS A 54 -4.45 -12.50 -6.12
C CYS A 54 -5.72 -13.32 -6.33
N ALA A 55 -6.82 -12.87 -5.72
CA ALA A 55 -8.17 -13.38 -5.95
C ALA A 55 -8.84 -12.64 -7.11
N ALA A 56 -8.75 -11.31 -7.13
CA ALA A 56 -9.31 -10.47 -8.18
C ALA A 56 -8.39 -9.29 -8.55
N VAL A 57 -8.37 -8.93 -9.82
CA VAL A 57 -7.81 -7.67 -10.32
C VAL A 57 -8.96 -6.75 -10.74
N VAL A 58 -8.92 -5.50 -10.31
CA VAL A 58 -10.01 -4.54 -10.45
C VAL A 58 -9.51 -3.31 -11.21
N PHE A 59 -10.24 -2.93 -12.25
CA PHE A 59 -9.99 -1.75 -13.07
C PHE A 59 -11.11 -0.72 -12.88
N PRO A 60 -10.85 0.38 -12.15
CA PRO A 60 -11.84 1.44 -11.91
C PRO A 60 -12.20 2.25 -13.16
N GLY A 61 -13.08 3.24 -12.96
CA GLY A 61 -13.41 4.26 -13.96
C GLY A 61 -12.25 5.15 -14.41
N GLY A 62 -12.42 5.79 -15.57
CA GLY A 62 -11.48 6.73 -16.17
C GLY A 62 -11.46 6.69 -17.69
N ALA A 63 -10.28 6.59 -18.28
CA ALA A 63 -10.05 6.53 -19.72
C ALA A 63 -9.29 5.24 -20.09
N ASP A 64 -9.99 4.33 -20.78
CA ASP A 64 -9.48 2.98 -21.09
C ASP A 64 -8.22 2.98 -21.97
N GLN A 65 -8.03 4.01 -22.80
CA GLN A 65 -6.82 4.22 -23.60
C GLN A 65 -5.56 4.32 -22.73
N GLY A 66 -5.66 4.84 -21.50
CA GLY A 66 -4.53 4.87 -20.56
C GLY A 66 -4.12 3.46 -20.12
N TYR A 67 -5.10 2.57 -19.90
CA TYR A 67 -4.87 1.15 -19.62
C TYR A 67 -4.18 0.48 -20.80
N CYS A 68 -4.71 0.68 -22.01
CA CYS A 68 -4.15 0.13 -23.25
C CYS A 68 -2.70 0.55 -23.46
N LYS A 69 -2.40 1.85 -23.33
CA LYS A 69 -1.02 2.39 -23.46
C LYS A 69 -0.04 1.75 -22.49
N THR A 70 -0.51 1.31 -21.33
CA THR A 70 0.34 0.77 -20.27
C THR A 70 0.48 -0.74 -20.34
N LEU A 71 -0.61 -1.45 -20.64
CA LEU A 71 -0.73 -2.89 -20.40
C LEU A 71 -0.85 -3.75 -21.66
N ASN A 72 -1.06 -3.15 -22.85
CA ASN A 72 -1.11 -3.92 -24.10
C ASN A 72 0.16 -4.75 -24.31
N GLY A 73 -0.03 -5.96 -24.85
CA GLY A 73 1.00 -6.99 -24.93
C GLY A 73 1.13 -7.76 -23.62
N GLU A 74 2.22 -7.55 -22.88
CA GLU A 74 2.59 -8.43 -21.77
C GLU A 74 1.63 -8.32 -20.57
N GLY A 75 1.20 -7.11 -20.21
CA GLY A 75 0.28 -6.91 -19.09
C GLY A 75 -1.03 -7.65 -19.31
N ASN A 76 -1.64 -7.49 -20.48
CA ASN A 76 -2.89 -8.15 -20.84
C ASN A 76 -2.77 -9.65 -20.98
N ARG A 77 -1.66 -10.17 -21.53
CA ARG A 77 -1.41 -11.62 -21.53
C ARG A 77 -1.41 -12.19 -20.12
N ARG A 78 -0.74 -11.53 -19.17
CA ARG A 78 -0.70 -11.97 -17.75
C ARG A 78 -2.08 -11.89 -17.10
N ILE A 79 -2.80 -10.80 -17.29
CA ILE A 79 -4.16 -10.61 -16.73
C ILE A 79 -5.10 -11.67 -17.30
N ARG A 80 -5.10 -11.87 -18.61
CA ARG A 80 -5.96 -12.86 -19.27
C ARG A 80 -5.66 -14.28 -18.79
N GLN A 81 -4.38 -14.68 -18.77
CA GLN A 81 -3.97 -15.99 -18.26
C GLN A 81 -4.34 -16.18 -16.78
N PHE A 82 -4.23 -15.13 -15.96
CA PHE A 82 -4.66 -15.16 -14.57
C PHE A 82 -6.15 -15.50 -14.44
N VAL A 83 -7.00 -14.80 -15.21
CA VAL A 83 -8.45 -15.03 -15.20
C VAL A 83 -8.78 -16.43 -15.75
N GLU A 84 -8.20 -16.82 -16.87
CA GLU A 84 -8.39 -18.16 -17.47
C GLU A 84 -8.01 -19.29 -16.50
N ARG A 85 -7.07 -19.06 -15.58
CA ARG A 85 -6.61 -19.98 -14.52
C ARG A 85 -7.33 -19.78 -13.18
N GLY A 86 -8.56 -19.30 -13.22
CA GLY A 86 -9.43 -19.20 -12.03
C GLY A 86 -9.41 -17.84 -11.35
N GLY A 87 -8.64 -16.87 -11.84
CA GLY A 87 -8.62 -15.51 -11.31
C GLY A 87 -9.90 -14.74 -11.66
N LEU A 88 -10.12 -13.61 -11.00
CA LEU A 88 -11.29 -12.76 -11.24
C LEU A 88 -10.87 -11.41 -11.81
N TYR A 89 -11.63 -10.91 -12.78
CA TYR A 89 -11.53 -9.55 -13.29
C TYR A 89 -12.77 -8.76 -12.91
N ILE A 90 -12.61 -7.52 -12.45
CA ILE A 90 -13.72 -6.61 -12.21
C ILE A 90 -13.42 -5.29 -12.92
N GLY A 91 -14.28 -4.86 -13.84
CA GLY A 91 -14.10 -3.64 -14.61
C GLY A 91 -15.27 -2.69 -14.41
N PHE A 92 -15.01 -1.51 -13.85
CA PHE A 92 -16.02 -0.47 -13.66
C PHE A 92 -15.91 0.62 -14.74
N CYS A 93 -16.99 0.91 -15.45
CA CYS A 93 -17.05 1.92 -16.52
C CYS A 93 -15.92 1.74 -17.56
N ALA A 94 -14.88 2.58 -17.55
CA ALA A 94 -13.67 2.43 -18.37
C ALA A 94 -13.04 1.03 -18.25
N GLY A 95 -13.02 0.43 -17.06
CA GLY A 95 -12.58 -0.95 -16.87
C GLY A 95 -13.53 -1.98 -17.51
N GLY A 96 -14.81 -1.66 -17.64
CA GLY A 96 -15.81 -2.45 -18.36
C GLY A 96 -15.60 -2.40 -19.88
N TYR A 97 -15.35 -1.21 -20.43
CA TYR A 97 -14.91 -1.05 -21.83
C TYR A 97 -13.61 -1.80 -22.10
N TYR A 98 -12.64 -1.68 -21.20
CA TYR A 98 -11.33 -2.33 -21.32
C TYR A 98 -11.40 -3.87 -21.32
N GLY A 99 -12.34 -4.43 -20.57
CA GLY A 99 -12.60 -5.88 -20.51
C GLY A 99 -13.42 -6.42 -21.69
N SER A 100 -13.92 -5.57 -22.58
CA SER A 100 -14.75 -5.95 -23.74
C SER A 100 -13.90 -6.14 -25.00
N GLN A 101 -14.35 -6.93 -25.98
CA GLN A 101 -13.59 -7.14 -27.22
C GLN A 101 -13.42 -5.83 -27.99
N ARG A 102 -14.45 -4.99 -27.99
CA ARG A 102 -14.47 -3.70 -28.67
C ARG A 102 -15.06 -2.60 -27.80
N CYS A 103 -14.47 -1.42 -27.89
CA CYS A 103 -14.96 -0.20 -27.25
C CYS A 103 -15.41 0.77 -28.34
N GLU A 104 -16.63 1.30 -28.19
CA GLU A 104 -17.21 2.36 -29.02
C GLU A 104 -17.74 3.45 -28.10
N PHE A 105 -16.92 4.47 -27.86
CA PHE A 105 -17.26 5.58 -26.97
C PHE A 105 -17.38 6.88 -27.77
N GLU A 106 -18.52 7.57 -27.64
CA GLU A 106 -18.81 8.88 -28.25
C GLU A 106 -18.51 8.89 -29.76
N VAL A 107 -18.97 7.86 -30.49
CA VAL A 107 -18.75 7.69 -31.94
C VAL A 107 -19.27 8.91 -32.70
N GLY A 108 -18.42 9.51 -33.54
CA GLY A 108 -18.71 10.72 -34.31
C GLY A 108 -18.41 12.04 -33.58
N ASN A 109 -18.10 12.00 -32.28
CA ASN A 109 -17.68 13.18 -31.53
C ASN A 109 -16.14 13.32 -31.55
N ARG A 110 -15.61 14.13 -32.47
CA ARG A 110 -14.16 14.26 -32.71
C ARG A 110 -13.31 14.59 -31.47
N LEU A 111 -13.88 15.16 -30.41
CA LEU A 111 -13.16 15.52 -29.19
C LEU A 111 -13.11 14.37 -28.17
N LEU A 112 -14.09 13.47 -28.20
CA LEU A 112 -14.28 12.42 -27.19
C LEU A 112 -14.17 11.01 -27.76
N GLU A 113 -14.21 10.85 -29.08
CA GLU A 113 -14.30 9.55 -29.74
C GLU A 113 -13.17 8.60 -29.35
N VAL A 114 -13.55 7.42 -28.85
CA VAL A 114 -12.64 6.30 -28.62
C VAL A 114 -13.26 5.05 -29.23
N VAL A 115 -12.69 4.59 -30.34
CA VAL A 115 -13.14 3.39 -31.05
C VAL A 115 -11.97 2.45 -31.28
N GLY A 116 -12.15 1.17 -30.93
CA GLY A 116 -11.20 0.12 -31.30
C GLY A 116 -11.29 -1.12 -30.43
N ASP A 117 -10.44 -2.09 -30.75
CA ASP A 117 -10.45 -3.39 -30.09
C ASP A 117 -9.62 -3.37 -28.80
N ARG A 118 -9.89 -4.30 -27.88
CA ARG A 118 -9.12 -4.50 -26.65
C ARG A 118 -8.68 -5.94 -26.54
N GLU A 119 -7.44 -6.15 -26.10
CA GLU A 119 -6.81 -7.48 -26.06
C GLU A 119 -7.43 -8.41 -25.00
N LEU A 120 -8.03 -7.84 -23.94
CA LEU A 120 -8.59 -8.65 -22.85
C LEU A 120 -9.80 -9.45 -23.28
N ALA A 121 -10.72 -8.87 -24.06
CA ALA A 121 -11.86 -9.54 -24.69
C ALA A 121 -12.54 -10.61 -23.79
N PHE A 122 -12.87 -10.24 -22.55
CA PHE A 122 -13.62 -11.10 -21.63
C PHE A 122 -15.11 -11.08 -21.97
N TYR A 123 -15.65 -9.91 -22.30
CA TYR A 123 -16.91 -9.81 -23.02
C TYR A 123 -16.64 -9.89 -24.52
N PRO A 124 -17.24 -10.85 -25.24
CA PRO A 124 -16.93 -11.09 -26.65
C PRO A 124 -17.50 -10.04 -27.61
N GLY A 125 -18.38 -9.15 -27.14
CA GLY A 125 -19.00 -8.11 -27.95
C GLY A 125 -18.44 -6.71 -27.76
N THR A 126 -19.23 -5.73 -28.21
CA THR A 126 -18.93 -4.30 -28.09
C THR A 126 -19.51 -3.74 -26.79
N ALA A 127 -18.70 -3.01 -26.03
CA ALA A 127 -19.18 -2.05 -25.05
C ALA A 127 -19.33 -0.69 -25.74
N ARG A 128 -20.56 -0.15 -25.79
CA ARG A 128 -20.90 1.07 -26.51
C ARG A 128 -21.39 2.15 -25.56
N GLY A 129 -20.88 3.35 -25.66
CA GLY A 129 -21.41 4.48 -24.92
C GLY A 129 -21.04 5.84 -25.51
N CYS A 130 -21.32 6.93 -24.80
CA CYS A 130 -22.01 6.95 -23.52
C CYS A 130 -23.45 6.40 -23.63
N ALA A 131 -23.88 5.59 -22.65
CA ALA A 131 -25.25 5.05 -22.60
C ALA A 131 -26.30 6.18 -22.54
N PHE A 132 -25.95 7.32 -21.93
CA PHE A 132 -26.71 8.56 -21.90
C PHE A 132 -25.83 9.74 -22.37
N SER A 133 -26.44 10.68 -23.10
CA SER A 133 -25.76 11.88 -23.62
C SER A 133 -25.41 12.90 -22.53
N GLY A 134 -24.42 13.76 -22.81
CA GLY A 134 -24.10 14.93 -21.98
C GLY A 134 -22.84 14.79 -21.11
N PHE A 135 -22.07 13.73 -21.32
CA PHE A 135 -20.80 13.48 -20.64
C PHE A 135 -19.76 14.57 -20.93
N VAL A 136 -19.00 14.97 -19.90
CA VAL A 136 -17.86 15.88 -20.01
C VAL A 136 -16.72 15.37 -19.13
N TYR A 137 -15.52 15.23 -19.70
CA TYR A 137 -14.34 14.84 -18.92
C TYR A 137 -14.05 15.81 -17.77
N HIS A 138 -13.65 15.25 -16.62
CA HIS A 138 -13.28 16.01 -15.41
C HIS A 138 -14.40 16.90 -14.86
N SER A 139 -15.66 16.55 -15.11
CA SER A 139 -16.84 17.25 -14.60
C SER A 139 -17.96 16.25 -14.25
N GLU A 140 -18.90 16.69 -13.43
CA GLU A 140 -20.13 15.96 -13.11
C GLU A 140 -21.29 16.30 -14.07
N LYS A 141 -21.00 17.03 -15.16
CA LYS A 141 -21.97 17.24 -16.23
C LYS A 141 -22.29 15.92 -16.92
N GLY A 142 -23.59 15.61 -16.99
CA GLY A 142 -24.10 14.36 -17.51
C GLY A 142 -24.13 13.22 -16.48
N ALA A 143 -23.70 13.45 -15.23
CA ALA A 143 -23.82 12.48 -14.16
C ALA A 143 -25.29 12.27 -13.74
N ARG A 144 -25.67 11.03 -13.43
CA ARG A 144 -27.06 10.65 -13.12
C ARG A 144 -27.13 9.54 -12.08
N ALA A 145 -28.28 9.45 -11.41
CA ALA A 145 -28.68 8.28 -10.64
C ALA A 145 -29.52 7.38 -11.56
N THR A 146 -28.88 6.44 -12.25
CA THR A 146 -29.57 5.57 -13.22
C THR A 146 -30.18 4.37 -12.51
N GLU A 147 -31.45 4.08 -12.79
CA GLU A 147 -32.11 2.90 -12.26
C GLU A 147 -31.75 1.66 -13.10
N LEU A 148 -31.40 0.59 -12.41
CA LEU A 148 -30.99 -0.68 -12.98
C LEU A 148 -31.93 -1.77 -12.51
N LYS A 149 -32.50 -2.52 -13.46
CA LYS A 149 -33.29 -3.71 -13.19
C LYS A 149 -32.37 -4.91 -13.05
N VAL A 150 -32.46 -5.61 -11.92
CA VAL A 150 -31.59 -6.74 -11.59
C VAL A 150 -32.20 -8.06 -12.03
N ASP A 151 -31.39 -8.95 -12.62
CA ASP A 151 -31.78 -10.32 -12.89
C ASP A 151 -31.46 -11.22 -11.68
N LYS A 152 -32.47 -11.42 -10.84
CA LYS A 152 -32.36 -12.27 -9.63
C LYS A 152 -32.07 -13.74 -9.94
N THR A 153 -32.39 -14.21 -11.14
CA THR A 153 -32.13 -15.62 -11.51
C THR A 153 -30.64 -15.90 -11.62
N CYS A 154 -29.84 -14.88 -11.96
CA CYS A 154 -28.39 -14.96 -12.08
C CYS A 154 -27.65 -14.70 -10.75
N LEU A 155 -28.35 -14.24 -9.70
CA LEU A 155 -27.81 -13.85 -8.39
C LEU A 155 -28.56 -14.59 -7.25
N PRO A 156 -28.30 -15.88 -7.02
CA PRO A 156 -29.14 -16.72 -6.15
C PRO A 156 -28.89 -16.56 -4.65
N SER A 157 -27.95 -15.69 -4.22
CA SER A 157 -27.51 -15.60 -2.83
C SER A 157 -27.50 -14.16 -2.31
N GLY A 158 -27.99 -13.99 -1.08
CA GLY A 158 -28.10 -12.69 -0.40
C GLY A 158 -29.45 -11.99 -0.61
N ALA A 159 -29.62 -10.84 0.04
CA ALA A 159 -30.70 -9.92 -0.29
C ALA A 159 -30.35 -9.29 -1.64
N VAL A 160 -31.09 -9.60 -2.70
CA VAL A 160 -30.87 -9.03 -4.04
C VAL A 160 -32.05 -8.10 -4.34
N PRO A 161 -31.82 -6.81 -4.65
CA PRO A 161 -32.91 -5.90 -4.99
C PRO A 161 -33.54 -6.24 -6.34
N ASP A 162 -34.80 -5.85 -6.58
CA ASP A 162 -35.42 -5.92 -7.93
C ASP A 162 -34.89 -4.83 -8.85
N VAL A 163 -34.77 -3.63 -8.28
CA VAL A 163 -34.22 -2.44 -8.92
C VAL A 163 -33.34 -1.71 -7.92
N PHE A 164 -32.32 -1.02 -8.40
CA PHE A 164 -31.54 -0.09 -7.59
C PHE A 164 -30.96 1.01 -8.48
N LYS A 165 -30.60 2.14 -7.87
CA LYS A 165 -29.99 3.28 -8.53
C LYS A 165 -28.48 3.25 -8.34
N SER A 166 -27.76 3.43 -9.44
CA SER A 166 -26.31 3.48 -9.47
C SER A 166 -25.84 4.83 -9.99
N TYR A 167 -24.71 5.30 -9.47
CA TYR A 167 -24.05 6.48 -10.04
C TYR A 167 -23.63 6.15 -11.47
N TYR A 168 -23.92 7.05 -12.40
CA TYR A 168 -23.52 6.92 -13.79
C TYR A 168 -22.81 8.20 -14.22
N ASN A 169 -21.64 8.04 -14.83
CA ASN A 169 -20.93 9.10 -15.54
C ASN A 169 -20.04 8.49 -16.64
N GLY A 170 -20.45 8.59 -17.91
CA GLY A 170 -19.68 8.09 -19.06
C GLY A 170 -19.71 6.57 -19.30
N GLY A 171 -20.55 5.82 -18.58
CA GLY A 171 -20.68 4.37 -18.72
C GLY A 171 -21.27 3.92 -20.06
N GLY A 172 -21.08 2.64 -20.41
CA GLY A 172 -21.58 2.05 -21.64
C GLY A 172 -22.62 0.96 -21.43
N VAL A 173 -23.24 0.53 -22.51
CA VAL A 173 -24.08 -0.67 -22.60
C VAL A 173 -23.29 -1.81 -23.27
N PHE A 174 -23.50 -3.04 -22.81
CA PHE A 174 -22.91 -4.24 -23.41
C PHE A 174 -23.82 -4.72 -24.54
N VAL A 175 -23.44 -4.43 -25.78
CA VAL A 175 -24.27 -4.60 -26.97
C VAL A 175 -24.50 -6.07 -27.26
N ASP A 176 -25.77 -6.46 -27.46
CA ASP A 176 -26.17 -7.84 -27.79
C ASP A 176 -25.84 -8.89 -26.71
N ALA A 177 -25.72 -8.48 -25.43
CA ALA A 177 -25.34 -9.40 -24.35
C ALA A 177 -26.15 -10.72 -24.28
N PRO A 178 -27.49 -10.73 -24.51
CA PRO A 178 -28.27 -11.97 -24.54
C PRO A 178 -27.81 -12.97 -25.61
N LYS A 179 -27.27 -12.52 -26.75
CA LYS A 179 -26.78 -13.38 -27.83
C LYS A 179 -25.52 -14.16 -27.45
N TYR A 180 -24.82 -13.72 -26.40
CA TYR A 180 -23.59 -14.36 -25.91
C TYR A 180 -23.82 -15.32 -24.74
N LYS A 181 -25.07 -15.67 -24.43
CA LYS A 181 -25.41 -16.61 -23.36
C LYS A 181 -24.69 -17.95 -23.48
N ASP A 182 -24.63 -18.50 -24.69
CA ASP A 182 -23.94 -19.77 -24.97
C ASP A 182 -22.41 -19.67 -24.85
N GLN A 183 -21.86 -18.45 -24.81
CA GLN A 183 -20.45 -18.18 -24.53
C GLN A 183 -20.18 -17.89 -23.05
N GLY A 184 -21.17 -18.11 -22.18
CA GLY A 184 -21.04 -17.93 -20.74
C GLY A 184 -21.21 -16.49 -20.27
N VAL A 185 -21.89 -15.65 -21.06
CA VAL A 185 -22.30 -14.30 -20.64
C VAL A 185 -23.66 -14.35 -19.95
N GLU A 186 -23.75 -13.73 -18.78
CA GLU A 186 -24.99 -13.54 -18.02
C GLU A 186 -25.22 -12.06 -17.77
N VAL A 187 -26.41 -11.55 -18.07
CA VAL A 187 -26.80 -10.17 -17.78
C VAL A 187 -27.27 -10.09 -16.33
N LEU A 188 -26.55 -9.35 -15.48
CA LEU A 188 -26.90 -9.22 -14.06
C LEU A 188 -27.83 -8.04 -13.79
N ALA A 189 -27.69 -6.97 -14.57
CA ALA A 189 -28.55 -5.81 -14.48
C ALA A 189 -28.65 -5.09 -15.83
N SER A 190 -29.80 -4.47 -16.09
CA SER A 190 -30.07 -3.71 -17.33
C SER A 190 -30.55 -2.30 -17.00
N TYR A 191 -30.22 -1.33 -17.87
CA TYR A 191 -30.77 0.02 -17.81
C TYR A 191 -32.28 -0.03 -18.04
N THR A 192 -33.03 0.76 -17.28
CA THR A 192 -34.50 0.92 -17.46
C THR A 192 -34.85 2.11 -18.33
N ASP A 193 -34.00 3.14 -18.34
CA ASP A 193 -34.18 4.36 -19.13
C ASP A 193 -33.80 4.17 -20.61
N PRO A 194 -34.40 4.93 -21.55
CA PRO A 194 -34.00 4.95 -22.94
C PRO A 194 -32.53 5.37 -23.12
N LEU A 195 -31.79 4.60 -23.92
CA LEU A 195 -30.37 4.80 -24.17
C LEU A 195 -30.13 5.73 -25.37
N ALA A 196 -29.04 6.50 -25.31
CA ALA A 196 -28.61 7.39 -26.39
C ALA A 196 -27.87 6.64 -27.53
N VAL A 197 -27.55 5.36 -27.32
CA VAL A 197 -26.87 4.48 -28.27
C VAL A 197 -27.69 3.23 -28.49
N ASP A 198 -27.55 2.62 -29.67
CA ASP A 198 -28.18 1.33 -29.96
C ASP A 198 -27.57 0.22 -29.10
N PRO A 199 -28.33 -0.45 -28.22
CA PRO A 199 -27.82 -1.52 -27.39
C PRO A 199 -27.91 -2.90 -28.05
N GLY A 200 -28.49 -3.01 -29.25
CA GLY A 200 -28.83 -4.29 -29.85
C GLY A 200 -29.93 -5.00 -29.06
N GLU A 201 -29.75 -6.29 -28.77
CA GLU A 201 -30.69 -7.06 -27.97
C GLU A 201 -30.53 -6.80 -26.46
N GLY A 202 -31.57 -6.24 -25.82
CA GLY A 202 -31.55 -5.90 -24.40
C GLY A 202 -30.82 -4.59 -24.10
N ALA A 203 -30.69 -4.25 -22.81
CA ALA A 203 -30.05 -3.01 -22.35
C ALA A 203 -29.04 -3.28 -21.23
N ALA A 204 -28.16 -4.26 -21.44
CA ALA A 204 -27.28 -4.79 -20.40
C ALA A 204 -26.29 -3.74 -19.86
N ALA A 205 -26.45 -3.41 -18.57
CA ALA A 205 -25.62 -2.46 -17.84
C ALA A 205 -24.51 -3.15 -17.05
N VAL A 206 -24.74 -4.40 -16.63
CA VAL A 206 -23.78 -5.22 -15.87
C VAL A 206 -23.81 -6.64 -16.41
N VAL A 207 -22.63 -7.17 -16.78
CA VAL A 207 -22.48 -8.53 -17.29
C VAL A 207 -21.46 -9.33 -16.49
N TYR A 208 -21.77 -10.59 -16.26
CA TYR A 208 -20.82 -11.61 -15.82
C TYR A 208 -20.40 -12.43 -17.03
N CYS A 209 -19.10 -12.67 -17.19
CA CYS A 209 -18.53 -13.47 -18.26
C CYS A 209 -17.73 -14.63 -17.68
N LYS A 210 -18.08 -15.87 -18.01
CA LYS A 210 -17.26 -17.03 -17.67
C LYS A 210 -16.02 -17.07 -18.56
N VAL A 211 -14.82 -17.13 -17.95
CA VAL A 211 -13.55 -17.09 -18.69
C VAL A 211 -12.64 -18.20 -18.19
N GLY A 212 -12.53 -19.28 -18.95
CA GLY A 212 -11.78 -20.47 -18.53
C GLY A 212 -12.27 -20.97 -17.17
N GLN A 213 -11.35 -21.11 -16.21
CA GLN A 213 -11.69 -21.48 -14.84
C GLN A 213 -12.18 -20.30 -13.99
N GLY A 214 -11.89 -19.05 -14.39
CA GLY A 214 -12.24 -17.84 -13.66
C GLY A 214 -13.49 -17.14 -14.22
N ALA A 215 -13.56 -15.83 -14.02
CA ALA A 215 -14.67 -15.00 -14.47
C ALA A 215 -14.31 -13.51 -14.53
N ALA A 216 -15.08 -12.74 -15.31
CA ALA A 216 -15.04 -11.29 -15.35
C ALA A 216 -16.42 -10.69 -15.01
N LEU A 217 -16.44 -9.63 -14.20
CA LEU A 217 -17.61 -8.78 -13.95
C LEU A 217 -17.36 -7.41 -14.57
N LEU A 218 -18.19 -7.00 -15.51
CA LEU A 218 -18.05 -5.72 -16.21
C LEU A 218 -19.29 -4.86 -15.98
N THR A 219 -19.09 -3.59 -15.67
CA THR A 219 -20.18 -2.63 -15.46
C THR A 219 -20.02 -1.42 -16.37
N GLY A 220 -21.14 -0.95 -16.91
CA GLY A 220 -21.26 0.39 -17.48
C GLY A 220 -21.32 1.48 -16.40
N PRO A 221 -22.29 1.42 -15.45
CA PRO A 221 -22.39 2.38 -14.36
C PRO A 221 -21.37 2.08 -13.26
N HIS A 222 -21.37 2.90 -12.21
CA HIS A 222 -20.44 2.88 -11.10
C HIS A 222 -21.10 2.40 -9.81
N PRO A 223 -21.40 1.10 -9.66
CA PRO A 223 -21.95 0.60 -8.42
C PRO A 223 -20.94 0.77 -7.27
N GLU A 224 -19.63 0.84 -7.52
CA GLU A 224 -18.60 1.07 -6.51
C GLU A 224 -18.63 2.48 -5.88
N PHE A 225 -19.37 3.43 -6.46
CA PHE A 225 -19.44 4.78 -5.91
C PHE A 225 -20.40 4.85 -4.73
N ALA A 226 -19.84 5.04 -3.53
CA ALA A 226 -20.62 5.36 -2.33
C ALA A 226 -21.13 6.83 -2.37
N PRO A 227 -22.43 7.08 -2.24
CA PRO A 227 -23.03 8.42 -2.33
C PRO A 227 -22.60 9.35 -1.20
N ALA A 228 -22.31 8.80 -0.02
CA ALA A 228 -21.76 9.57 1.10
C ALA A 228 -20.45 10.30 0.76
N ASN A 229 -19.77 9.87 -0.31
CA ASN A 229 -18.46 10.37 -0.77
C ASN A 229 -18.50 11.27 -1.98
N LEU A 230 -19.71 11.53 -2.48
CA LEU A 230 -19.93 12.49 -3.53
C LEU A 230 -20.23 13.85 -2.91
N GLU A 231 -19.72 14.90 -3.55
CA GLU A 231 -19.92 16.28 -3.14
C GLU A 231 -20.60 17.07 -4.26
N PRO A 232 -21.59 17.94 -3.93
CA PRO A 232 -22.17 18.85 -4.90
C PRO A 232 -21.08 19.68 -5.60
N LYS A 233 -21.19 19.84 -6.92
CA LYS A 233 -20.23 20.62 -7.70
C LYS A 233 -20.88 21.90 -8.24
N PRO A 234 -20.23 23.08 -8.11
CA PRO A 234 -20.78 24.34 -8.60
C PRO A 234 -21.08 24.36 -10.10
N ASP A 235 -20.33 23.59 -10.90
CA ASP A 235 -20.45 23.49 -12.36
C ASP A 235 -21.52 22.47 -12.82
N ALA A 236 -22.16 21.76 -11.88
CA ALA A 236 -23.23 20.79 -12.14
C ALA A 236 -24.39 20.97 -11.12
N PRO A 237 -25.27 21.98 -11.29
CA PRO A 237 -26.28 22.34 -10.28
C PRO A 237 -27.26 21.21 -9.90
N GLY A 238 -27.59 20.33 -10.84
CA GLY A 238 -28.47 19.17 -10.59
C GLY A 238 -27.80 18.00 -9.88
N PHE A 239 -26.49 18.07 -9.63
CA PHE A 239 -25.74 16.94 -9.06
C PHE A 239 -26.08 16.67 -7.59
N ALA A 240 -26.48 17.70 -6.83
CA ALA A 240 -26.94 17.53 -5.45
C ALA A 240 -28.17 16.61 -5.36
N ASP A 241 -29.11 16.72 -6.31
CA ASP A 241 -30.28 15.86 -6.37
C ASP A 241 -29.91 14.42 -6.75
N VAL A 242 -28.90 14.24 -7.61
CA VAL A 242 -28.34 12.93 -7.95
C VAL A 242 -27.75 12.26 -6.70
N ILE A 243 -26.96 12.99 -5.91
CA ILE A 243 -26.36 12.48 -4.66
C ILE A 243 -27.45 12.06 -3.68
N ARG A 244 -28.47 12.90 -3.46
CA ARG A 244 -29.61 12.58 -2.58
C ARG A 244 -30.31 11.29 -3.04
N THR A 245 -30.61 11.21 -4.32
CA THR A 245 -31.27 10.05 -4.93
C THR A 245 -30.46 8.76 -4.77
N LEU A 246 -29.13 8.83 -4.88
CA LEU A 246 -28.26 7.67 -4.67
C LEU A 246 -28.17 7.29 -3.18
N ALA A 247 -28.14 8.27 -2.28
CA ALA A 247 -28.11 8.04 -0.83
C ALA A 247 -29.37 7.33 -0.33
N GLU A 248 -30.54 7.67 -0.89
CA GLU A 248 -31.82 6.98 -0.59
C GLU A 248 -31.80 5.49 -0.97
N ASP A 249 -30.94 5.09 -1.91
CA ASP A 249 -30.88 3.72 -2.45
C ASP A 249 -29.59 2.96 -2.10
N GLU A 250 -28.82 3.48 -1.14
CA GLU A 250 -27.51 2.98 -0.76
C GLU A 250 -27.53 1.51 -0.32
N LYS A 251 -28.58 1.12 0.41
CA LYS A 251 -28.76 -0.26 0.88
C LYS A 251 -28.86 -1.23 -0.30
N HIS A 252 -29.71 -0.93 -1.28
CA HIS A 252 -29.89 -1.79 -2.45
C HIS A 252 -28.63 -1.81 -3.33
N ARG A 253 -27.93 -0.67 -3.48
CA ARG A 253 -26.61 -0.63 -4.15
C ARG A 253 -25.62 -1.57 -3.47
N MET A 254 -25.49 -1.51 -2.16
CA MET A 254 -24.57 -2.37 -1.40
C MET A 254 -24.95 -3.85 -1.52
N ASP A 255 -26.23 -4.16 -1.37
CA ASP A 255 -26.76 -5.52 -1.48
C ASP A 255 -26.54 -6.11 -2.90
N PHE A 256 -26.67 -5.31 -3.95
CA PHE A 256 -26.33 -5.71 -5.32
C PHE A 256 -24.84 -6.02 -5.50
N ILE A 257 -23.93 -5.18 -4.99
CA ILE A 257 -22.49 -5.43 -5.09
C ILE A 257 -22.10 -6.68 -4.30
N LYS A 258 -22.64 -6.87 -3.08
CA LYS A 258 -22.41 -8.08 -2.29
C LYS A 258 -22.83 -9.32 -3.08
N ALA A 259 -23.98 -9.28 -3.75
CA ALA A 259 -24.46 -10.37 -4.59
C ALA A 259 -23.51 -10.64 -5.78
N CYS A 260 -23.02 -9.60 -6.45
CA CYS A 260 -22.06 -9.73 -7.54
C CYS A 260 -20.71 -10.32 -7.07
N LEU A 261 -20.16 -9.84 -5.95
CA LEU A 261 -18.92 -10.37 -5.38
C LEU A 261 -19.07 -11.82 -4.92
N THR A 262 -20.23 -12.16 -4.34
CA THR A 262 -20.57 -13.55 -3.95
C THR A 262 -20.69 -14.45 -5.19
N LYS A 263 -21.30 -13.97 -6.29
CA LYS A 263 -21.38 -14.70 -7.56
C LYS A 263 -19.98 -14.98 -8.13
N LEU A 264 -19.04 -14.05 -7.98
CA LEU A 264 -17.64 -14.26 -8.36
C LEU A 264 -16.90 -15.26 -7.44
N GLY A 265 -17.51 -15.72 -6.35
CA GLY A 265 -16.93 -16.67 -5.40
C GLY A 265 -16.06 -16.01 -4.32
N LEU A 266 -16.16 -14.68 -4.14
CA LEU A 266 -15.50 -13.99 -3.04
C LEU A 266 -16.29 -14.13 -1.74
N THR A 267 -15.59 -14.28 -0.61
CA THR A 267 -16.20 -14.23 0.72
C THR A 267 -16.46 -12.78 1.13
N VAL A 268 -17.73 -12.42 1.17
CA VAL A 268 -18.18 -11.07 1.55
C VAL A 268 -18.50 -11.05 3.04
N SER A 269 -18.05 -10.01 3.75
CA SER A 269 -18.35 -9.80 5.17
C SER A 269 -19.66 -9.02 5.34
N GLY A 270 -20.26 -9.07 6.54
CA GLY A 270 -21.26 -8.06 6.92
C GLY A 270 -20.64 -6.66 6.82
N GLU A 271 -21.43 -5.61 6.58
CA GLU A 271 -20.91 -4.24 6.43
C GLU A 271 -19.98 -3.87 7.60
N GLN A 272 -18.67 -3.87 7.35
CA GLN A 272 -17.69 -3.46 8.34
C GLN A 272 -17.35 -1.99 8.12
N ASN A 273 -17.36 -1.22 9.20
CA ASN A 273 -16.81 0.14 9.20
C ASN A 273 -15.31 0.06 8.85
N VAL A 274 -14.82 0.96 8.00
CA VAL A 274 -13.38 1.15 7.82
C VAL A 274 -12.76 1.39 9.20
N PRO A 275 -11.68 0.68 9.61
CA PRO A 275 -11.17 0.83 10.96
C PRO A 275 -10.78 2.29 11.21
N SER A 276 -11.33 2.85 12.29
CA SER A 276 -10.96 4.17 12.76
C SER A 276 -9.49 4.16 13.17
N LEU A 277 -8.82 5.31 13.04
CA LEU A 277 -7.46 5.45 13.55
C LEU A 277 -7.47 5.17 15.05
N SER A 278 -6.54 4.34 15.50
CA SER A 278 -6.41 4.04 16.93
C SER A 278 -5.80 5.21 17.67
N TYR A 279 -5.91 5.20 18.99
CA TYR A 279 -5.05 6.01 19.84
C TYR A 279 -3.60 5.61 19.59
N MET A 280 -2.70 6.59 19.67
CA MET A 280 -1.27 6.38 19.62
C MET A 280 -0.72 6.50 21.04
N HIS A 281 0.14 5.57 21.42
CA HIS A 281 0.74 5.47 22.74
C HIS A 281 2.18 5.97 22.64
N LEU A 282 2.46 7.12 23.23
CA LEU A 282 3.82 7.61 23.41
C LEU A 282 4.37 7.04 24.71
N SER A 283 5.46 6.30 24.63
CA SER A 283 6.20 5.79 25.78
C SER A 283 7.70 5.94 25.56
N SER A 284 8.50 5.72 26.60
CA SER A 284 9.96 5.79 26.54
C SER A 284 10.61 4.65 27.32
N SER A 285 11.92 4.51 27.19
CA SER A 285 12.76 3.53 27.87
C SER A 285 12.86 3.80 29.37
N ASP A 286 12.86 5.06 29.76
CA ASP A 286 12.54 5.51 31.11
C ASP A 286 11.23 6.30 30.98
N PRO A 287 10.09 5.86 31.55
CA PRO A 287 8.79 6.53 31.39
C PRO A 287 8.82 8.05 31.63
N THR A 288 9.66 8.51 32.56
CA THR A 288 9.76 9.92 32.91
C THR A 288 10.27 10.81 31.77
N ASP A 289 11.01 10.24 30.80
CA ASP A 289 11.53 10.96 29.64
C ASP A 289 10.43 11.46 28.70
N THR A 290 9.26 10.82 28.68
CA THR A 290 8.13 11.31 27.86
C THR A 290 7.68 12.71 28.27
N ALA A 291 7.77 13.06 29.55
CA ALA A 291 7.47 14.40 30.04
C ALA A 291 8.43 15.45 29.45
N GLY A 292 9.71 15.07 29.25
CA GLY A 292 10.70 15.93 28.58
C GLY A 292 10.34 16.20 27.11
N ILE A 293 9.82 15.20 26.39
CA ILE A 293 9.32 15.38 25.02
C ILE A 293 8.14 16.34 25.01
N ILE A 294 7.13 16.12 25.85
CA ILE A 294 5.93 16.97 25.90
C ILE A 294 6.30 18.40 26.29
N SER A 295 7.19 18.58 27.26
CA SER A 295 7.70 19.91 27.64
C SER A 295 8.37 20.61 26.46
N SER A 296 9.18 19.89 25.67
CA SER A 296 9.83 20.44 24.48
C SER A 296 8.83 20.83 23.38
N LEU A 297 7.69 20.14 23.31
CA LEU A 297 6.58 20.44 22.41
C LEU A 297 5.67 21.56 22.92
N GLY A 298 5.81 22.03 24.15
CA GLY A 298 4.86 22.96 24.79
C GLY A 298 4.62 24.26 24.01
N HIS A 299 5.61 24.75 23.25
CA HIS A 299 5.45 25.93 22.40
C HIS A 299 4.61 25.69 21.12
N LEU A 300 4.33 24.42 20.79
CA LEU A 300 3.49 23.98 19.67
C LEU A 300 2.12 23.49 20.13
N VAL A 301 1.91 23.36 21.44
CA VAL A 301 0.68 22.86 22.04
C VAL A 301 -0.20 24.04 22.44
N GLU A 302 -1.43 24.03 21.96
CA GLU A 302 -2.45 25.02 22.26
C GLU A 302 -3.56 24.36 23.10
N GLY A 303 -4.00 25.04 24.15
CA GLY A 303 -5.13 24.61 24.98
C GLY A 303 -6.45 25.15 24.46
N ASP A 304 -7.51 24.34 24.47
CA ASP A 304 -8.88 24.82 24.23
C ASP A 304 -9.57 25.33 25.51
N GLU A 305 -10.78 25.88 25.35
CA GLU A 305 -11.61 26.38 26.47
C GLU A 305 -12.03 25.28 27.47
N HIS A 306 -11.84 24.01 27.10
CA HIS A 306 -12.19 22.83 27.89
C HIS A 306 -10.95 22.17 28.52
N GLY A 307 -9.76 22.74 28.35
CA GLY A 307 -8.50 22.25 28.91
C GLY A 307 -7.88 21.08 28.14
N ASN A 308 -8.32 20.82 26.90
CA ASN A 308 -7.68 19.86 26.01
C ASN A 308 -6.45 20.47 25.33
N GLU A 309 -5.40 19.68 25.18
CA GLU A 309 -4.15 20.08 24.55
C GLU A 309 -4.08 19.58 23.10
N PHE A 310 -3.87 20.49 22.15
CA PHE A 310 -3.77 20.17 20.72
C PHE A 310 -2.44 20.64 20.14
N LEU A 311 -1.84 19.82 19.27
CA LEU A 311 -0.69 20.17 18.45
C LEU A 311 -1.11 20.15 16.98
N LYS A 312 -1.09 21.31 16.32
CA LYS A 312 -1.42 21.45 14.90
C LYS A 312 -0.18 21.63 14.05
N ASP A 313 0.10 20.64 13.20
CA ASP A 313 1.22 20.63 12.28
C ASP A 313 0.77 20.81 10.82
N GLU A 314 1.69 20.69 9.86
CA GLU A 314 1.43 20.87 8.44
C GLU A 314 0.45 19.83 7.87
N ASN A 315 0.56 18.56 8.26
CA ASN A 315 -0.26 17.47 7.73
C ASN A 315 -1.36 17.01 8.68
N ASP A 316 -1.08 16.99 9.98
CA ASP A 316 -1.97 16.41 10.98
C ASP A 316 -2.21 17.35 12.17
N THR A 317 -3.40 17.21 12.77
CA THR A 317 -3.71 17.74 14.10
C THR A 317 -3.67 16.60 15.11
N PHE A 318 -2.97 16.79 16.22
CA PHE A 318 -2.85 15.83 17.31
C PHE A 318 -3.54 16.36 18.56
N GLN A 319 -4.30 15.52 19.26
CA GLN A 319 -4.78 15.78 20.61
C GLN A 319 -3.90 15.02 21.60
N ILE A 320 -3.31 15.72 22.57
CA ILE A 320 -2.47 15.14 23.61
C ILE A 320 -3.34 14.80 24.81
N LEU A 321 -3.25 13.57 25.29
CA LEU A 321 -4.05 13.01 26.38
C LEU A 321 -3.15 12.45 27.47
N LYS A 322 -3.50 12.74 28.73
CA LYS A 322 -2.89 12.07 29.90
C LYS A 322 -3.58 10.74 30.21
N PRO A 323 -2.89 9.75 30.81
CA PRO A 323 -3.46 8.43 31.09
C PRO A 323 -4.65 8.47 32.04
N SER A 324 -4.68 9.41 32.98
CA SER A 324 -5.77 9.60 33.95
C SER A 324 -7.07 10.03 33.28
N VAL A 325 -7.00 10.97 32.34
CA VAL A 325 -8.15 11.41 31.51
C VAL A 325 -8.61 10.29 30.60
N TRP A 326 -7.68 9.56 29.99
CA TRP A 326 -7.99 8.39 29.16
C TRP A 326 -8.71 7.28 29.94
N LYS A 327 -8.22 6.90 31.13
CA LYS A 327 -8.85 5.87 31.98
C LYS A 327 -10.29 6.23 32.35
N MET A 328 -10.62 7.52 32.55
CA MET A 328 -11.99 7.96 32.78
C MET A 328 -12.85 7.88 31.51
N VAL A 329 -12.31 8.23 30.34
CA VAL A 329 -13.01 8.11 29.05
C VAL A 329 -13.25 6.66 28.65
N ASP A 330 -12.25 5.77 28.83
CA ASP A 330 -12.36 4.34 28.58
C ASP A 330 -13.33 3.66 29.56
N LEU A 331 -13.31 4.07 30.84
CA LEU A 331 -14.24 3.57 31.84
C LEU A 331 -15.67 4.06 31.57
N ALA A 332 -15.85 5.33 31.16
CA ALA A 332 -17.14 5.86 30.74
C ALA A 332 -17.69 5.09 29.52
N LYS A 333 -16.84 4.80 28.52
CA LYS A 333 -17.20 3.96 27.36
C LYS A 333 -17.51 2.51 27.72
N ALA A 334 -16.83 1.94 28.72
CA ALA A 334 -17.06 0.57 29.17
C ALA A 334 -18.31 0.43 30.07
N LEU A 335 -18.74 1.52 30.72
CA LEU A 335 -19.90 1.57 31.62
C LEU A 335 -21.19 2.05 30.94
N SER A 336 -21.13 2.71 29.78
CA SER A 336 -22.33 3.07 29.01
C SER A 336 -22.91 1.83 28.32
N SER A 337 -24.00 1.30 28.87
CA SER A 337 -24.76 0.15 28.33
C SER A 337 -25.74 0.52 27.20
N GLU A 338 -25.40 1.51 26.37
CA GLU A 338 -26.18 1.88 25.19
C GLU A 338 -25.38 1.61 23.90
N PRO A 339 -26.03 1.16 22.82
CA PRO A 339 -25.35 0.96 21.54
C PRO A 339 -24.87 2.31 21.01
N GLU A 340 -23.54 2.44 20.89
CA GLU A 340 -22.77 3.54 20.27
C GLU A 340 -23.59 4.78 19.85
N SER A 341 -23.92 5.65 20.80
CA SER A 341 -24.12 7.06 20.48
C SER A 341 -22.74 7.66 20.21
N LYS A 342 -22.47 7.91 18.92
CA LYS A 342 -21.32 8.66 18.43
C LYS A 342 -21.32 10.05 19.07
N GLU A 343 -20.54 10.26 20.11
CA GLU A 343 -20.17 11.63 20.50
C GLU A 343 -18.98 12.11 19.69
N SER A 344 -19.23 13.27 19.10
CA SER A 344 -18.58 14.00 18.02
C SER A 344 -17.13 14.38 18.28
N ALA A 345 -16.27 14.11 17.29
CA ALA A 345 -15.26 15.08 16.89
C ALA A 345 -15.84 15.82 15.68
N ASP A 346 -16.01 17.14 15.80
CA ASP A 346 -16.54 18.09 14.82
C ASP A 346 -16.58 17.59 13.35
N GLN A 347 -17.73 17.03 12.96
CA GLN A 347 -18.28 17.11 11.62
C GLN A 347 -19.79 17.16 11.75
N THR A 348 -20.38 18.29 11.38
CA THR A 348 -21.76 18.35 10.93
C THR A 348 -21.95 17.33 9.79
N ASP A 349 -23.05 16.57 9.86
CA ASP A 349 -23.46 15.40 9.07
C ASP A 349 -22.88 14.03 9.46
N GLY A 350 -23.64 13.33 10.31
CA GLY A 350 -23.40 11.97 10.77
C GLY A 350 -23.68 10.89 9.72
N SER A 351 -22.67 10.50 8.96
CA SER A 351 -22.60 9.19 8.32
C SER A 351 -21.21 8.58 8.45
N SER A 352 -21.11 7.36 9.00
CA SER A 352 -19.90 6.53 8.97
C SER A 352 -19.52 6.06 7.56
N ASP A 353 -20.30 6.44 6.55
CA ASP A 353 -20.14 6.02 5.16
C ASP A 353 -19.27 6.96 4.30
N ARG A 354 -18.65 7.98 4.92
CA ARG A 354 -17.66 8.82 4.25
C ARG A 354 -16.26 8.14 4.18
N ILE A 355 -15.55 8.38 3.09
CA ILE A 355 -14.14 8.14 2.85
C ILE A 355 -13.47 9.12 3.78
N VAL A 356 -12.86 8.57 4.81
CA VAL A 356 -12.14 9.35 5.80
C VAL A 356 -10.94 9.99 5.12
N ASP A 357 -10.95 11.32 4.97
CA ASP A 357 -9.70 12.04 4.77
C ASP A 357 -8.94 11.98 6.10
N TYR A 358 -7.98 11.05 6.17
CA TYR A 358 -7.24 10.84 7.38
C TYR A 358 -6.38 12.05 7.79
N ASN A 359 -6.13 13.02 6.90
CA ASN A 359 -5.44 14.26 7.26
C ASN A 359 -6.35 15.20 8.07
N THR A 360 -7.67 15.16 7.85
CA THR A 360 -8.63 15.96 8.64
C THR A 360 -8.98 15.31 9.98
N VAL A 361 -8.66 14.03 10.17
CA VAL A 361 -8.90 13.34 11.44
C VAL A 361 -7.87 13.76 12.48
N THR A 362 -8.36 14.35 13.58
CA THR A 362 -7.56 14.60 14.77
C THR A 362 -7.05 13.29 15.36
N LYS A 363 -5.73 13.15 15.41
CA LYS A 363 -5.05 11.94 15.91
C LYS A 363 -4.82 12.08 17.39
N LYS A 364 -5.06 11.03 18.17
CA LYS A 364 -4.98 11.12 19.63
C LYS A 364 -3.72 10.44 20.14
N ILE A 365 -2.91 11.16 20.90
CA ILE A 365 -1.68 10.66 21.53
C ILE A 365 -1.92 10.55 23.04
N ILE A 366 -1.79 9.35 23.58
CA ILE A 366 -1.76 9.08 25.02
C ILE A 366 -0.29 9.08 25.45
N VAL A 367 0.07 9.98 26.35
CA VAL A 367 1.43 10.09 26.89
C VAL A 367 1.54 9.20 28.13
N HIS A 368 2.51 8.30 28.17
CA HIS A 368 2.74 7.42 29.31
C HIS A 368 4.01 7.84 30.04
N ASP A 369 3.85 8.67 31.07
CA ASP A 369 4.90 9.34 31.86
C ASP A 369 5.29 8.63 33.16
N ASP A 370 4.45 7.72 33.65
CA ASP A 370 4.68 6.98 34.90
C ASP A 370 4.98 5.48 34.71
N ASP A 371 4.43 4.84 33.68
CA ASP A 371 4.50 3.40 33.42
C ASP A 371 4.38 3.11 31.92
N TYR A 372 4.56 1.87 31.48
CA TYR A 372 4.33 1.49 30.09
C TYR A 372 2.85 1.22 29.80
N PRO A 373 2.43 1.37 28.52
CA PRO A 373 1.11 0.94 28.08
C PRO A 373 0.85 -0.53 28.46
N GLN A 374 -0.29 -0.76 29.12
CA GLN A 374 -0.68 -2.11 29.53
C GLN A 374 -0.99 -2.96 28.29
N PRO A 375 -0.69 -4.28 28.28
CA PRO A 375 -0.93 -5.16 27.13
C PRO A 375 -2.39 -5.17 26.65
N ARG A 376 -3.35 -4.91 27.56
CA ARG A 376 -4.77 -4.79 27.19
C ARG A 376 -5.06 -3.59 26.27
N SER A 377 -4.34 -2.49 26.46
CA SER A 377 -4.47 -1.27 25.65
C SER A 377 -3.68 -1.38 24.33
N THR A 378 -2.70 -2.27 24.28
CA THR A 378 -1.80 -2.47 23.13
C THR A 378 -1.67 -3.98 22.81
N PRO A 379 -2.79 -4.67 22.46
CA PRO A 379 -2.83 -6.13 22.41
C PRO A 379 -1.92 -6.76 21.33
N TYR A 380 -1.49 -5.97 20.35
CA TYR A 380 -0.64 -6.41 19.24
C TYR A 380 0.82 -5.97 19.36
N PHE A 381 1.19 -5.21 20.39
CA PHE A 381 2.57 -4.79 20.63
C PHE A 381 2.84 -4.56 22.12
N ASN A 382 3.68 -5.38 22.73
CA ASN A 382 3.99 -5.29 24.16
C ASN A 382 5.18 -4.35 24.44
N HIS A 383 4.91 -3.15 24.95
CA HIS A 383 5.93 -2.14 25.24
C HIS A 383 6.98 -2.63 26.26
N SER A 384 6.58 -3.31 27.34
CA SER A 384 7.50 -3.84 28.35
C SER A 384 8.46 -4.88 27.75
N ALA A 385 7.96 -5.73 26.85
CA ALA A 385 8.78 -6.71 26.14
C ALA A 385 9.76 -6.03 25.17
N PHE A 386 9.32 -4.98 24.47
CA PHE A 386 10.20 -4.18 23.61
C PHE A 386 11.36 -3.55 24.39
N TYR A 387 11.07 -2.78 25.44
CA TYR A 387 12.13 -2.10 26.22
C TYR A 387 13.05 -3.07 26.94
N SER A 388 12.51 -4.17 27.49
CA SER A 388 13.36 -5.22 28.12
C SER A 388 14.36 -5.82 27.13
N ASN A 389 13.94 -6.06 25.89
CA ASN A 389 14.85 -6.55 24.84
C ASN A 389 15.80 -5.44 24.37
N LEU A 390 15.34 -4.19 24.28
CA LEU A 390 16.18 -3.04 23.92
C LEU A 390 17.33 -2.88 24.91
N HIS A 391 17.05 -2.81 26.22
CA HIS A 391 18.08 -2.73 27.27
C HIS A 391 19.05 -3.89 27.20
N LYS A 392 18.54 -5.11 27.00
CA LYS A 392 19.38 -6.30 26.85
C LYS A 392 20.37 -6.14 25.70
N TYR A 393 19.93 -5.73 24.51
CA TYR A 393 20.84 -5.58 23.37
C TYR A 393 21.78 -4.39 23.49
N GLN A 394 21.32 -3.26 24.05
CA GLN A 394 22.16 -2.08 24.31
C GLN A 394 23.27 -2.40 25.33
N SER A 395 22.98 -3.18 26.38
CA SER A 395 24.00 -3.63 27.35
C SER A 395 25.13 -4.45 26.72
N GLN A 396 24.88 -5.02 25.54
CA GLN A 396 25.85 -5.82 24.78
C GLN A 396 26.53 -5.03 23.66
N THR A 397 26.08 -3.79 23.39
CA THR A 397 26.47 -2.99 22.22
C THR A 397 26.78 -1.56 22.67
N PRO A 398 28.03 -1.26 23.08
CA PRO A 398 28.39 0.03 23.68
C PRO A 398 28.07 1.27 22.83
N GLY A 399 28.03 1.14 21.50
CA GLY A 399 27.70 2.23 20.58
C GLY A 399 26.20 2.55 20.44
N ALA A 400 25.31 1.75 21.03
CA ALA A 400 23.87 1.85 20.84
C ALA A 400 23.16 2.36 22.11
N VAL A 401 22.78 3.64 22.13
CA VAL A 401 22.19 4.30 23.31
C VAL A 401 20.97 5.18 22.98
N ASN A 402 20.73 5.51 21.72
CA ASN A 402 19.73 6.49 21.30
C ASN A 402 18.50 5.87 20.63
N PHE A 403 18.68 4.89 19.73
CA PHE A 403 17.58 4.43 18.87
C PHE A 403 16.58 3.58 19.65
N GLY A 404 15.29 3.93 19.54
CA GLY A 404 14.20 3.24 20.22
C GLY A 404 13.98 3.66 21.67
N ALA A 405 14.75 4.63 22.20
CA ALA A 405 14.56 5.15 23.54
C ALA A 405 13.17 5.79 23.75
N HIS A 406 12.54 6.24 22.66
CA HIS A 406 11.17 6.75 22.65
C HIS A 406 10.39 6.06 21.53
N LEU A 407 9.18 5.62 21.85
CA LEU A 407 8.31 4.87 20.95
C LEU A 407 6.92 5.50 20.87
N LEU A 408 6.47 5.78 19.65
CA LEU A 408 5.08 6.09 19.35
C LEU A 408 4.45 4.87 18.68
N TYR A 409 3.52 4.18 19.36
CA TYR A 409 2.83 3.01 18.82
C TYR A 409 1.35 3.29 18.57
N GLY A 410 0.82 2.92 17.41
CA GLY A 410 -0.63 2.84 17.18
C GLY A 410 -1.01 1.50 16.55
N GLU A 411 -2.14 0.94 16.93
CA GLU A 411 -2.66 -0.27 16.30
C GLU A 411 -3.01 -0.02 14.83
N VAL A 412 -3.75 1.05 14.56
CA VAL A 412 -4.14 1.47 13.20
C VAL A 412 -3.76 2.93 13.00
N VAL A 413 -2.78 3.17 12.15
CA VAL A 413 -2.30 4.53 11.82
C VAL A 413 -2.34 4.77 10.30
N THR A 414 -2.17 6.01 9.86
CA THR A 414 -2.03 6.34 8.44
C THR A 414 -0.75 5.74 7.86
N SER A 415 0.40 6.28 8.26
CA SER A 415 1.73 5.74 8.00
C SER A 415 2.70 6.26 9.06
N THR A 416 3.50 5.36 9.65
CA THR A 416 4.58 5.70 10.60
C THR A 416 5.55 6.73 10.01
N ASN A 417 5.85 6.64 8.72
CA ASN A 417 6.75 7.59 8.04
C ASN A 417 6.07 8.95 7.86
N THR A 418 4.83 8.99 7.38
CA THR A 418 4.08 10.25 7.20
C THR A 418 3.84 10.97 8.53
N LEU A 419 3.52 10.23 9.60
CA LEU A 419 3.32 10.78 10.94
C LEU A 419 4.54 11.58 11.43
N LEU A 420 5.74 11.20 10.99
CA LEU A 420 6.98 11.91 11.33
C LEU A 420 7.38 12.93 10.24
N GLU A 421 7.50 12.50 8.99
CA GLU A 421 8.02 13.29 7.86
C GLU A 421 7.14 14.49 7.50
N LYS A 422 5.81 14.33 7.51
CA LYS A 422 4.89 15.40 7.08
C LYS A 422 4.46 16.34 8.21
N ASN A 423 4.91 16.10 9.44
CA ASN A 423 4.64 16.96 10.59
C ASN A 423 5.95 17.64 11.01
N THR A 424 6.35 18.65 10.24
CA THR A 424 7.70 19.22 10.32
C THR A 424 7.95 19.97 11.62
N LYS A 425 6.93 20.55 12.26
CA LYS A 425 7.07 21.22 13.55
C LYS A 425 7.38 20.20 14.64
N LEU A 426 6.63 19.11 14.68
CA LEU A 426 6.84 17.95 15.56
C LEU A 426 8.24 17.35 15.32
N LEU A 427 8.55 17.02 14.06
CA LEU A 427 9.82 16.39 13.68
C LEU A 427 11.05 17.17 14.15
N ARG A 428 10.99 18.50 14.10
CA ARG A 428 12.09 19.39 14.55
C ARG A 428 12.35 19.33 16.04
N VAL A 429 11.43 18.83 16.85
CA VAL A 429 11.58 18.70 18.30
C VAL A 429 11.94 17.28 18.72
N LEU A 430 11.50 16.27 17.96
CA LEU A 430 11.72 14.86 18.31
C LEU A 430 13.22 14.50 18.40
N PRO A 431 13.66 13.75 19.44
CA PRO A 431 15.07 13.44 19.64
C PRO A 431 15.62 12.44 18.62
N GLN A 432 16.95 12.34 18.54
CA GLN A 432 17.64 11.27 17.82
C GLN A 432 17.08 9.91 18.24
N GLY A 433 16.76 9.04 17.28
CA GLY A 433 16.32 7.69 17.58
C GLY A 433 14.85 7.54 17.96
N PHE A 434 14.08 8.64 18.04
CA PHE A 434 12.63 8.57 18.24
C PHE A 434 12.00 7.69 17.16
N THR A 435 11.24 6.68 17.56
CA THR A 435 10.71 5.66 16.64
C THR A 435 9.19 5.59 16.70
N ALA A 436 8.54 5.61 15.55
CA ALA A 436 7.11 5.30 15.42
C ALA A 436 6.93 3.88 14.88
N THR A 437 6.04 3.07 15.45
CA THR A 437 5.72 1.71 14.97
C THR A 437 4.20 1.50 14.94
N ALA A 438 3.73 0.53 14.15
CA ALA A 438 2.30 0.24 14.06
C ALA A 438 1.99 -1.21 13.70
N THR A 439 0.80 -1.67 14.07
CA THR A 439 0.29 -2.99 13.68
C THR A 439 -0.23 -2.98 12.25
N VAL A 440 -0.96 -1.93 11.87
CA VAL A 440 -1.49 -1.72 10.51
C VAL A 440 -1.33 -0.26 10.10
N GLN A 441 -0.88 -0.04 8.85
CA GLN A 441 -0.93 1.26 8.19
C GLN A 441 -2.03 1.25 7.11
N VAL A 442 -2.97 2.18 7.19
CA VAL A 442 -4.05 2.32 6.17
C VAL A 442 -3.59 3.08 4.91
N ALA A 443 -2.45 3.76 5.00
CA ALA A 443 -1.84 4.58 3.95
C ALA A 443 -0.31 4.41 3.89
N GLY A 444 0.20 3.18 4.04
CA GLY A 444 1.64 2.88 3.99
C GLY A 444 2.30 3.28 2.65
N ARG A 445 3.50 3.86 2.71
CA ARG A 445 4.21 4.40 1.54
C ARG A 445 5.49 3.64 1.22
N GLY A 446 5.80 3.53 -0.07
CA GLY A 446 7.10 3.13 -0.60
C GLY A 446 7.77 4.27 -1.37
N ARG A 447 8.87 3.99 -2.09
CA ARG A 447 9.54 5.00 -2.95
C ARG A 447 8.68 5.37 -4.15
N GLY A 448 8.72 6.65 -4.54
CA GLY A 448 7.90 7.17 -5.65
C GLY A 448 6.42 7.13 -5.32
N SER A 449 5.60 6.63 -6.25
CA SER A 449 4.16 6.42 -6.07
C SER A 449 3.80 5.04 -5.53
N ASN A 450 4.79 4.22 -5.12
CA ASN A 450 4.53 2.88 -4.62
C ASN A 450 3.88 2.93 -3.23
N VAL A 451 2.94 2.01 -3.00
CA VAL A 451 2.29 1.80 -1.71
C VAL A 451 2.94 0.62 -1.01
N TRP A 452 3.19 0.75 0.30
CA TRP A 452 3.65 -0.36 1.11
C TRP A 452 2.47 -1.00 1.84
N VAL A 453 2.22 -2.28 1.58
CA VAL A 453 1.16 -3.03 2.23
C VAL A 453 1.69 -3.62 3.53
N SER A 454 1.03 -3.30 4.64
CA SER A 454 1.42 -3.75 5.98
C SER A 454 0.26 -4.49 6.66
N PRO A 455 0.03 -5.77 6.34
CA PRO A 455 -0.91 -6.60 7.10
C PRO A 455 -0.37 -6.86 8.51
N ALA A 456 -1.25 -7.21 9.44
CA ALA A 456 -0.88 -7.62 10.79
C ALA A 456 0.20 -8.71 10.76
N GLY A 457 1.19 -8.59 11.64
CA GLY A 457 2.39 -9.43 11.67
C GLY A 457 3.54 -8.94 10.80
N SER A 458 3.37 -7.86 10.03
CA SER A 458 4.49 -7.14 9.42
C SER A 458 5.12 -6.21 10.46
N LEU A 459 6.45 -6.09 10.48
CA LEU A 459 7.14 -5.10 11.29
C LEU A 459 7.24 -3.78 10.53
N MET A 460 6.53 -2.76 11.01
CA MET A 460 6.50 -1.44 10.39
C MET A 460 6.96 -0.36 11.36
N PHE A 461 8.06 0.32 11.04
CA PHE A 461 8.54 1.40 11.89
C PHE A 461 9.24 2.50 11.10
N SER A 462 9.33 3.68 11.70
CA SER A 462 10.09 4.81 11.17
C SER A 462 10.89 5.46 12.29
N THR A 463 12.17 5.73 12.07
CA THR A 463 13.07 6.28 13.09
C THR A 463 13.63 7.63 12.65
N VAL A 464 13.62 8.61 13.56
CA VAL A 464 14.20 9.94 13.38
C VAL A 464 15.71 9.89 13.53
N ILE A 465 16.44 10.47 12.58
CA ILE A 465 17.90 10.55 12.55
C ILE A 465 18.30 12.01 12.34
N ARG A 466 18.96 12.59 13.33
CA ARG A 466 19.57 13.91 13.30
C ARG A 466 21.02 13.78 12.85
N HIS A 467 21.26 14.13 11.59
CA HIS A 467 22.57 14.05 10.98
C HIS A 467 23.28 15.41 11.04
N PRO A 468 24.41 15.52 11.75
CA PRO A 468 25.04 16.81 11.94
C PRO A 468 25.80 17.26 10.69
N MET A 469 25.72 18.55 10.39
CA MET A 469 26.23 19.09 9.12
C MET A 469 27.74 19.01 8.97
N ALA A 470 28.46 19.06 10.09
CA ALA A 470 29.91 18.93 10.13
C ALA A 470 30.40 17.58 9.58
N GLN A 471 29.57 16.53 9.63
CA GLN A 471 29.91 15.19 9.18
C GLN A 471 29.48 14.89 7.73
N MET A 472 28.79 15.79 7.02
CA MET A 472 28.27 15.48 5.68
C MET A 472 29.34 15.11 4.64
N GLN A 473 30.58 15.61 4.80
CA GLN A 473 31.67 15.29 3.87
C GLN A 473 32.28 13.91 4.14
N SER A 474 32.49 13.56 5.41
CA SER A 474 33.08 12.28 5.81
C SER A 474 32.07 11.14 5.94
N ALA A 475 30.82 11.46 6.25
CA ALA A 475 29.72 10.54 6.48
C ALA A 475 28.45 10.98 5.74
N PRO A 476 28.41 10.92 4.39
CA PRO A 476 27.29 11.43 3.59
C PRO A 476 25.95 10.75 3.92
N VAL A 477 24.89 11.54 4.10
CA VAL A 477 23.57 11.04 4.54
C VAL A 477 22.91 10.01 3.62
N VAL A 478 23.31 9.95 2.35
CA VAL A 478 22.86 8.92 1.41
C VAL A 478 23.12 7.51 1.91
N PHE A 479 24.13 7.32 2.78
CA PHE A 479 24.45 6.02 3.36
C PHE A 479 23.46 5.54 4.42
N VAL A 480 22.58 6.41 4.96
CA VAL A 480 21.58 6.02 5.98
C VAL A 480 20.74 4.83 5.51
N GLN A 481 20.33 4.78 4.24
CA GLN A 481 19.56 3.64 3.71
C GLN A 481 20.38 2.34 3.65
N TYR A 482 21.70 2.42 3.47
CA TYR A 482 22.60 1.26 3.44
C TYR A 482 22.85 0.74 4.86
N LEU A 483 23.04 1.66 5.81
CA LEU A 483 23.14 1.36 7.23
C LEU A 483 21.85 0.68 7.73
N ALA A 484 20.68 1.21 7.36
CA ALA A 484 19.39 0.60 7.66
C ALA A 484 19.29 -0.82 7.08
N ALA A 485 19.72 -1.03 5.84
CA ALA A 485 19.70 -2.34 5.20
C ALA A 485 20.60 -3.35 5.93
N MET A 486 21.83 -2.95 6.26
CA MET A 486 22.75 -3.74 7.08
C MET A 486 22.18 -4.03 8.47
N ALA A 487 21.53 -3.04 9.10
CA ALA A 487 20.93 -3.19 10.42
C ALA A 487 19.79 -4.20 10.43
N ILE A 488 18.95 -4.23 9.40
CA ILE A 488 17.90 -5.24 9.26
C ILE A 488 18.50 -6.63 9.15
N VAL A 489 19.44 -6.85 8.22
CA VAL A 489 20.03 -8.18 7.99
C VAL A 489 20.83 -8.66 9.20
N ASN A 490 21.68 -7.81 9.76
CA ASN A 490 22.48 -8.15 10.94
C ASN A 490 21.58 -8.33 12.16
N GLY A 491 20.52 -7.52 12.31
CA GLY A 491 19.53 -7.65 13.38
C GLY A 491 18.80 -8.99 13.33
N ILE A 492 18.35 -9.43 12.14
CA ILE A 492 17.75 -10.75 11.92
C ILE A 492 18.74 -11.86 12.29
N LYS A 493 19.96 -11.79 11.77
CA LYS A 493 20.97 -12.85 11.93
C LYS A 493 21.52 -12.96 13.36
N SER A 494 21.44 -11.90 14.14
CA SER A 494 21.89 -11.84 15.54
C SER A 494 20.75 -11.76 16.55
N TYR A 495 19.51 -12.06 16.12
CA TYR A 495 18.30 -11.95 16.94
C TYR A 495 18.38 -12.75 18.24
N ASP A 496 18.97 -13.93 18.24
CA ASP A 496 19.21 -14.70 19.46
C ASP A 496 20.60 -15.34 19.45
N GLY A 497 21.62 -14.47 19.55
CA GLY A 497 23.01 -14.88 19.42
C GLY A 497 23.27 -15.48 18.04
N SER A 498 23.84 -16.68 18.01
CA SER A 498 24.19 -17.37 16.76
C SER A 498 23.06 -18.24 16.17
N LEU A 499 21.89 -18.34 16.83
CA LEU A 499 20.83 -19.28 16.42
C LEU A 499 20.19 -18.93 15.07
N TYR A 500 20.23 -17.65 14.66
CA TYR A 500 19.62 -17.15 13.42
C TYR A 500 20.66 -16.72 12.38
N LYS A 501 21.96 -16.98 12.61
CA LYS A 501 23.06 -16.49 11.78
C LYS A 501 22.93 -16.90 10.30
N ASP A 502 22.36 -18.07 10.07
CA ASP A 502 22.23 -18.71 8.76
C ASP A 502 20.90 -18.36 8.07
N MET A 503 20.10 -17.43 8.61
CA MET A 503 18.89 -16.95 7.95
C MET A 503 19.20 -16.49 6.51
N PRO A 504 18.50 -17.04 5.48
CA PRO A 504 18.79 -16.75 4.08
C PRO A 504 18.13 -15.43 3.65
N VAL A 505 18.64 -14.34 4.23
CA VAL A 505 18.26 -12.95 3.93
C VAL A 505 19.42 -12.22 3.28
N LYS A 506 19.11 -11.38 2.29
CA LYS A 506 20.07 -10.71 1.42
C LYS A 506 19.64 -9.27 1.11
N LEU A 507 20.58 -8.49 0.60
CA LEU A 507 20.43 -7.09 0.24
C LEU A 507 20.35 -6.94 -1.28
N LYS A 508 19.31 -6.25 -1.76
CA LYS A 508 19.21 -5.80 -3.14
C LYS A 508 19.41 -4.27 -3.16
N TRP A 509 20.37 -3.82 -3.97
CA TRP A 509 20.65 -2.39 -4.10
C TRP A 509 19.44 -1.64 -4.68
N PRO A 510 19.14 -0.43 -4.21
CA PRO A 510 19.84 0.30 -3.13
C PRO A 510 19.23 0.11 -1.73
N ASN A 511 18.00 -0.41 -1.62
CA ASN A 511 17.18 -0.19 -0.42
C ASN A 511 16.18 -1.32 -0.12
N ASP A 512 16.35 -2.51 -0.69
CA ASP A 512 15.40 -3.62 -0.54
C ASP A 512 16.02 -4.82 0.17
N ILE A 513 15.20 -5.49 1.00
CA ILE A 513 15.56 -6.73 1.70
C ILE A 513 14.88 -7.90 1.00
N PHE A 514 15.67 -8.91 0.68
CA PHE A 514 15.26 -10.09 -0.03
C PHE A 514 15.49 -11.34 0.82
N ALA A 515 14.66 -12.36 0.61
CA ALA A 515 14.72 -13.60 1.36
C ALA A 515 14.45 -14.80 0.46
N LEU A 516 15.09 -15.93 0.75
CA LEU A 516 14.87 -17.16 0.01
C LEU A 516 13.41 -17.62 0.17
N ASP A 517 12.70 -17.72 -0.95
CA ASP A 517 11.30 -18.11 -0.99
C ASP A 517 11.18 -19.64 -0.86
N PRO A 518 10.53 -20.15 0.21
CA PRO A 518 10.41 -21.60 0.42
C PRO A 518 9.73 -22.35 -0.72
N ALA A 519 8.77 -21.72 -1.41
CA ALA A 519 8.09 -22.35 -2.53
C ALA A 519 9.05 -22.47 -3.73
N LYS A 520 9.71 -21.38 -4.11
CA LYS A 520 10.65 -21.38 -5.25
C LYS A 520 11.85 -22.31 -5.01
N ALA A 521 12.45 -22.23 -3.82
CA ALA A 521 13.61 -23.04 -3.46
C ALA A 521 13.31 -24.55 -3.55
N LYS A 522 12.08 -24.95 -3.22
CA LYS A 522 11.60 -26.33 -3.36
C LYS A 522 11.41 -26.73 -4.83
N ASP A 523 10.91 -25.82 -5.66
CA ASP A 523 10.49 -26.12 -7.03
C ASP A 523 11.66 -26.19 -8.04
N ASN A 524 12.70 -25.37 -7.90
CA ASN A 524 13.78 -25.25 -8.90
C ASN A 524 15.22 -25.42 -8.37
N GLY A 525 15.40 -25.81 -7.10
CA GLY A 525 16.66 -26.36 -6.59
C GLY A 525 17.53 -25.43 -5.73
N GLY A 526 17.04 -25.09 -4.53
CA GLY A 526 17.87 -24.62 -3.41
C GLY A 526 18.15 -23.11 -3.39
N ASP A 527 19.28 -22.71 -2.78
CA ASP A 527 19.69 -21.32 -2.59
C ASP A 527 20.26 -20.73 -3.90
N ARG A 528 19.37 -20.19 -4.73
CA ARG A 528 19.70 -19.53 -6.01
C ARG A 528 19.18 -18.11 -6.02
N ASN A 529 19.87 -17.20 -6.71
CA ASN A 529 19.52 -15.78 -6.78
C ASN A 529 18.07 -15.55 -7.25
N ASP A 530 17.56 -16.32 -8.21
CA ASP A 530 16.20 -16.23 -8.73
C ASP A 530 15.11 -16.67 -7.73
N ASN A 531 15.51 -17.36 -6.66
CA ASN A 531 14.62 -17.81 -5.58
C ASN A 531 14.43 -16.78 -4.47
N TYR A 532 15.14 -15.66 -4.52
CA TYR A 532 14.96 -14.60 -3.54
C TYR A 532 13.76 -13.72 -3.91
N THR A 533 12.87 -13.49 -2.95
CA THR A 533 11.71 -12.60 -3.09
C THR A 533 11.85 -11.43 -2.12
N LYS A 534 11.36 -10.25 -2.51
CA LYS A 534 11.35 -9.07 -1.64
C LYS A 534 10.49 -9.32 -0.40
N ILE A 535 11.07 -9.06 0.77
CA ILE A 535 10.39 -9.11 2.07
C ILE A 535 10.45 -7.82 2.84
N GLY A 536 11.31 -6.87 2.44
CA GLY A 536 11.43 -5.60 3.11
C GLY A 536 11.83 -4.47 2.18
N GLY A 537 11.53 -3.25 2.60
CA GLY A 537 11.86 -2.03 1.89
C GLY A 537 12.18 -0.90 2.85
N ILE A 538 13.12 -0.06 2.43
CA ILE A 538 13.58 1.10 3.20
C ILE A 538 13.20 2.37 2.43
N LEU A 539 12.63 3.34 3.14
CA LEU A 539 12.27 4.66 2.64
C LEU A 539 12.94 5.70 3.55
N VAL A 540 13.86 6.48 3.01
CA VAL A 540 14.47 7.59 3.74
C VAL A 540 13.96 8.89 3.15
N ASN A 541 13.34 9.71 3.99
CA ASN A 541 12.98 11.08 3.67
C ASN A 541 13.78 12.03 4.56
N SER A 542 13.93 13.27 4.12
CA SER A 542 14.80 14.22 4.79
C SER A 542 14.29 15.64 4.72
N HIS A 543 14.48 16.35 5.82
CA HIS A 543 14.25 17.77 5.94
C HIS A 543 15.57 18.45 6.26
N TYR A 544 15.83 19.53 5.55
CA TYR A 544 17.00 20.36 5.77
C TYR A 544 16.61 21.63 6.52
N ASN A 545 17.40 22.00 7.52
CA ASN A 545 17.45 23.35 8.04
C ASN A 545 18.92 23.82 8.09
N SER A 546 19.18 25.10 8.39
CA SER A 546 20.53 25.68 8.33
C SER A 546 21.56 25.08 9.30
N LYS A 547 21.15 24.25 10.28
CA LYS A 547 22.02 23.72 11.35
C LYS A 547 22.17 22.19 11.31
N GLU A 548 21.15 21.47 10.87
CA GLU A 548 21.11 20.02 10.88
C GLU A 548 20.29 19.46 9.72
N TYR A 549 20.56 18.20 9.39
CA TYR A 549 19.78 17.43 8.45
C TYR A 549 18.96 16.38 9.22
N ILE A 550 17.64 16.47 9.18
CA ILE A 550 16.75 15.54 9.89
C ILE A 550 16.22 14.54 8.88
N ALA A 551 16.63 13.28 9.01
CA ALA A 551 16.12 12.18 8.21
C ALA A 551 15.07 11.37 8.99
N VAL A 552 14.06 10.89 8.29
CA VAL A 552 13.11 9.88 8.77
C VAL A 552 13.38 8.63 7.96
N CYS A 553 13.82 7.56 8.62
CA CYS A 553 14.09 6.27 8.00
C CYS A 553 12.94 5.30 8.29
N GLY A 554 12.01 5.18 7.35
CA GLY A 554 10.93 4.20 7.36
C GLY A 554 11.36 2.83 6.86
N ILE A 555 11.01 1.79 7.60
CA ILE A 555 11.31 0.39 7.30
C ILE A 555 10.03 -0.42 7.36
N GLY A 556 9.78 -1.18 6.30
CA GLY A 556 8.79 -2.23 6.27
C GLY A 556 9.40 -3.60 6.07
N LEU A 557 8.97 -4.57 6.87
CA LEU A 557 9.52 -5.92 6.86
C LEU A 557 8.42 -6.96 7.10
N ASN A 558 8.31 -7.93 6.21
CA ASN A 558 7.43 -9.09 6.38
C ASN A 558 8.04 -10.04 7.40
N THR A 559 7.43 -10.15 8.57
CA THR A 559 7.98 -10.90 9.71
C THR A 559 7.18 -12.15 10.00
N ALA A 560 5.91 -12.00 10.38
CA ALA A 560 5.01 -13.08 10.76
C ALA A 560 3.77 -13.20 9.85
N ASN A 561 3.54 -12.20 8.99
CA ASN A 561 2.46 -12.20 8.02
C ASN A 561 2.62 -13.33 6.99
N ALA A 562 1.49 -13.88 6.52
CA ALA A 562 1.49 -14.98 5.54
C ALA A 562 1.60 -14.51 4.08
N ALA A 563 1.27 -13.25 3.81
CA ALA A 563 1.17 -12.62 2.48
C ALA A 563 1.47 -11.10 2.62
N PRO A 564 1.77 -10.33 1.55
CA PRO A 564 1.65 -10.65 0.12
C PRO A 564 2.79 -11.50 -0.47
N THR A 565 3.96 -11.52 0.17
CA THR A 565 5.12 -12.36 -0.18
C THR A 565 5.53 -13.21 1.03
N THR A 566 6.67 -13.89 0.96
CA THR A 566 7.21 -14.65 2.09
C THR A 566 7.57 -13.73 3.29
N SER A 567 7.79 -14.33 4.46
CA SER A 567 8.11 -13.63 5.71
C SER A 567 9.14 -14.37 6.54
N LEU A 568 9.82 -13.67 7.45
CA LEU A 568 10.91 -14.25 8.26
C LEU A 568 10.53 -15.54 9.00
N ASN A 569 9.32 -15.61 9.54
CA ASN A 569 8.87 -16.81 10.27
C ASN A 569 8.69 -18.03 9.36
N GLN A 570 8.43 -17.84 8.06
CA GLN A 570 8.41 -18.94 7.09
C GLN A 570 9.82 -19.44 6.78
N LEU A 571 10.85 -18.62 6.94
CA LEU A 571 12.25 -18.99 6.66
C LEU A 571 12.90 -19.80 7.77
N ILE A 572 12.32 -19.82 8.98
CA ILE A 572 12.87 -20.55 10.13
C ILE A 572 13.10 -22.05 9.82
N GLN A 573 12.30 -22.62 8.91
CA GLN A 573 12.46 -24.00 8.45
C GLN A 573 13.81 -24.30 7.76
N PHE A 574 14.51 -23.26 7.28
CA PHE A 574 15.82 -23.40 6.67
C PHE A 574 16.97 -23.43 7.69
N LEU A 575 16.70 -23.14 8.96
CA LEU A 575 17.71 -23.16 9.99
C LEU A 575 18.00 -24.61 10.44
N PRO A 576 19.27 -24.94 10.75
CA PRO A 576 19.67 -26.30 11.14
C PRO A 576 19.11 -26.73 12.50
N HIS A 577 18.57 -25.79 13.27
CA HIS A 577 18.03 -26.01 14.61
C HIS A 577 16.60 -25.48 14.69
N LYS A 578 15.78 -26.14 15.52
CA LYS A 578 14.44 -25.65 15.83
C LYS A 578 14.56 -24.40 16.70
N VAL A 579 14.22 -23.25 16.14
CA VAL A 579 14.23 -21.96 16.84
C VAL A 579 12.80 -21.43 17.01
N ALA A 580 12.63 -20.47 17.92
CA ALA A 580 11.34 -19.80 18.12
C ALA A 580 11.02 -18.85 16.94
N PRO A 581 9.74 -18.59 16.66
CA PRO A 581 9.34 -17.50 15.78
C PRO A 581 9.87 -16.13 16.25
N PHE A 582 10.11 -15.23 15.30
CA PHE A 582 10.37 -13.82 15.60
C PHE A 582 9.13 -13.19 16.24
N THR A 583 9.34 -12.42 17.31
CA THR A 583 8.36 -11.48 17.84
C THR A 583 8.71 -10.06 17.37
N LEU A 584 7.69 -9.22 17.16
CA LEU A 584 7.89 -7.89 16.57
C LEU A 584 8.69 -6.99 17.52
N GLU A 585 8.42 -7.08 18.82
CA GLU A 585 9.05 -6.31 19.87
C GLU A 585 10.56 -6.59 19.96
N LYS A 586 10.93 -7.88 20.03
CA LYS A 586 12.34 -8.27 20.14
C LYS A 586 13.10 -7.98 18.85
N LEU A 587 12.45 -8.17 17.69
CA LEU A 587 13.08 -7.91 16.40
C LEU A 587 13.30 -6.41 16.18
N LEU A 588 12.30 -5.58 16.50
CA LEU A 588 12.43 -4.12 16.43
C LEU A 588 13.57 -3.63 17.34
N ALA A 589 13.58 -4.07 18.60
CA ALA A 589 14.64 -3.74 19.55
C ALA A 589 16.01 -4.10 18.98
N ARG A 590 16.18 -5.31 18.43
CA ARG A 590 17.46 -5.74 17.87
C ARG A 590 17.89 -4.91 16.66
N ILE A 591 16.98 -4.65 15.72
CA ILE A 591 17.29 -3.87 14.53
C ILE A 591 17.71 -2.44 14.91
N LEU A 592 16.98 -1.80 15.83
CA LEU A 592 17.30 -0.44 16.30
C LEU A 592 18.67 -0.37 16.98
N THR A 593 19.00 -1.32 17.86
CA THR A 593 20.33 -1.36 18.49
C THR A 593 21.46 -1.53 17.47
N VAL A 594 21.29 -2.43 16.50
CA VAL A 594 22.31 -2.62 15.45
C VAL A 594 22.41 -1.37 14.56
N PHE A 595 21.29 -0.72 14.28
CA PHE A 595 21.29 0.49 13.46
C PHE A 595 22.02 1.63 14.15
N ASP A 596 21.77 1.85 15.44
CA ASP A 596 22.45 2.90 16.21
C ASP A 596 23.97 2.69 16.26
N ASP A 597 24.43 1.46 16.50
CA ASP A 597 25.86 1.11 16.52
C ASP A 597 26.54 1.35 15.15
N LEU A 598 25.89 0.91 14.07
CA LEU A 598 26.35 1.17 12.71
C LEU A 598 26.39 2.67 12.40
N TYR A 599 25.38 3.43 12.83
CA TYR A 599 25.32 4.86 12.63
C TYR A 599 26.39 5.62 13.43
N ALA A 600 26.61 5.24 14.70
CA ALA A 600 27.67 5.80 15.52
C ALA A 600 29.06 5.57 14.91
N ARG A 601 29.33 4.33 14.44
CA ARG A 601 30.56 4.02 13.72
C ARG A 601 30.70 4.84 12.44
N PHE A 602 29.61 5.00 11.68
CA PHE A 602 29.59 5.71 10.40
C PHE A 602 29.96 7.19 10.58
N LEU A 603 29.48 7.84 11.65
CA LEU A 603 29.82 9.23 11.95
C LEU A 603 31.32 9.43 12.23
N VAL A 604 32.02 8.39 12.68
CA VAL A 604 33.47 8.45 12.98
C VAL A 604 34.32 8.09 11.76
N THR A 605 33.94 7.04 11.03
CA THR A 605 34.79 6.41 10.02
C THR A 605 34.34 6.65 8.58
N GLY A 606 33.14 7.19 8.37
CA GLY A 606 32.48 7.19 7.07
C GLY A 606 32.11 5.79 6.62
N PHE A 607 31.81 5.63 5.32
CA PHE A 607 31.57 4.31 4.71
C PHE A 607 32.92 3.67 4.34
N ASP A 608 33.65 3.25 5.36
CA ASP A 608 34.99 2.65 5.23
C ASP A 608 34.97 1.24 4.61
N GLU A 609 36.15 0.67 4.38
CA GLU A 609 36.28 -0.67 3.80
C GLU A 609 35.62 -1.75 4.66
N VAL A 610 35.59 -1.58 5.98
CA VAL A 610 34.94 -2.53 6.89
C VAL A 610 33.43 -2.53 6.67
N MET A 611 32.79 -1.34 6.62
CA MET A 611 31.37 -1.23 6.32
C MET A 611 31.02 -1.75 4.93
N GLU A 612 31.87 -1.46 3.95
CA GLU A 612 31.71 -1.97 2.59
C GLU A 612 31.71 -3.50 2.57
N GLN A 613 32.67 -4.15 3.24
CA GLN A 613 32.72 -5.60 3.35
C GLN A 613 31.50 -6.18 4.09
N MET A 614 31.01 -5.49 5.13
CA MET A 614 29.79 -5.88 5.84
C MET A 614 28.57 -5.83 4.91
N TYR A 615 28.45 -4.79 4.08
CA TYR A 615 27.39 -4.67 3.08
C TYR A 615 27.49 -5.77 2.01
N TYR A 616 28.66 -5.96 1.41
CA TYR A 616 28.86 -6.93 0.33
C TYR A 616 28.71 -8.39 0.77
N ARG A 617 28.96 -8.73 2.05
CA ARG A 617 28.72 -10.08 2.58
C ARG A 617 27.30 -10.58 2.35
N HIS A 618 26.32 -9.67 2.28
CA HIS A 618 24.91 -10.01 2.12
C HIS A 618 24.31 -9.49 0.81
N TRP A 619 25.11 -8.91 -0.08
CA TRP A 619 24.66 -8.26 -1.31
C TRP A 619 24.47 -9.25 -2.47
N LEU A 620 23.40 -9.09 -3.25
CA LEU A 620 23.03 -10.02 -4.34
C LEU A 620 23.72 -9.78 -5.68
N HIS A 621 24.41 -8.65 -5.86
CA HIS A 621 24.74 -8.14 -7.20
C HIS A 621 26.19 -8.33 -7.64
N MET A 622 27.08 -8.82 -6.78
CA MET A 622 28.51 -8.90 -7.11
C MET A 622 28.72 -9.73 -8.37
N ASP A 623 29.49 -9.18 -9.31
CA ASP A 623 29.80 -9.74 -10.63
C ASP A 623 28.60 -10.08 -11.52
N GLN A 624 27.40 -9.58 -11.17
CA GLN A 624 26.22 -9.72 -12.02
C GLN A 624 26.47 -9.00 -13.36
N ILE A 625 26.31 -9.72 -14.47
CA ILE A 625 26.33 -9.12 -15.80
C ILE A 625 24.97 -8.49 -16.07
N VAL A 626 24.98 -7.21 -16.41
CA VAL A 626 23.80 -6.40 -16.68
C VAL A 626 23.88 -5.73 -18.04
N THR A 627 22.73 -5.34 -18.56
CA THR A 627 22.58 -4.48 -19.73
C THR A 627 22.21 -3.07 -19.27
N LEU A 628 22.99 -2.07 -19.69
CA LEU A 628 22.76 -0.65 -19.41
C LEU A 628 21.94 -0.04 -20.55
N GLU A 629 20.61 -0.01 -20.40
CA GLU A 629 19.69 0.43 -21.46
C GLU A 629 19.93 1.89 -21.88
N ALA A 630 20.20 2.77 -20.90
CA ALA A 630 20.46 4.19 -21.14
C ALA A 630 21.77 4.44 -21.91
N GLU A 631 22.69 3.48 -21.90
CA GLU A 631 24.00 3.56 -22.56
C GLU A 631 24.01 2.69 -23.82
N GLY A 632 22.94 2.75 -24.61
CA GLY A 632 22.82 2.03 -25.88
C GLY A 632 22.74 0.50 -25.74
N GLY A 633 22.33 -0.02 -24.57
CA GLY A 633 22.28 -1.45 -24.32
C GLY A 633 23.64 -2.09 -24.04
N GLN A 634 24.62 -1.29 -23.60
CA GLN A 634 25.96 -1.76 -23.27
C GLN A 634 25.94 -2.82 -22.16
N ARG A 635 26.66 -3.94 -22.36
CA ARG A 635 26.87 -4.94 -21.31
C ARG A 635 27.91 -4.45 -20.31
N ALA A 636 27.65 -4.67 -19.03
CA ALA A 636 28.56 -4.32 -17.94
C ALA A 636 28.49 -5.35 -16.81
N ARG A 637 29.56 -5.49 -16.02
CA ARG A 637 29.64 -6.31 -14.81
C ARG A 637 29.56 -5.43 -13.58
N ILE A 638 28.64 -5.72 -12.66
CA ILE A 638 28.53 -4.98 -11.40
C ILE A 638 29.74 -5.29 -10.51
N LYS A 639 30.38 -4.25 -9.97
CA LYS A 639 31.59 -4.36 -9.14
C LYS A 639 31.45 -3.85 -7.71
N GLY A 640 30.40 -3.10 -7.41
CA GLY A 640 30.28 -2.48 -6.10
C GLY A 640 29.41 -1.24 -6.09
N ILE A 641 29.59 -0.46 -5.04
CA ILE A 641 29.10 0.90 -4.91
C ILE A 641 30.26 1.85 -4.61
N THR A 642 30.13 3.13 -4.96
CA THR A 642 31.13 4.13 -4.59
C THR A 642 31.07 4.42 -3.08
N ARG A 643 32.21 4.67 -2.44
CA ARG A 643 32.29 4.92 -0.98
C ARG A 643 31.89 6.34 -0.58
N ASP A 644 31.77 7.26 -1.52
CA ASP A 644 31.39 8.65 -1.32
C ASP A 644 29.88 8.89 -1.45
N TYR A 645 29.21 8.20 -2.37
CA TYR A 645 27.80 8.46 -2.70
C TYR A 645 26.94 7.19 -2.84
N GLY A 646 27.54 6.00 -2.70
CA GLY A 646 26.83 4.74 -2.89
C GLY A 646 26.35 4.52 -4.33
N LEU A 647 26.99 5.13 -5.33
CA LEU A 647 26.60 4.94 -6.73
C LEU A 647 26.98 3.53 -7.17
N LEU A 648 26.10 2.85 -7.90
CA LEU A 648 26.38 1.50 -8.38
C LEU A 648 27.50 1.55 -9.43
N ILE A 649 28.56 0.79 -9.20
CA ILE A 649 29.72 0.69 -10.09
C ILE A 649 29.50 -0.49 -11.05
N ALA A 650 29.54 -0.21 -12.34
CA ALA A 650 29.47 -1.21 -13.40
C ALA A 650 30.66 -1.06 -14.36
N GLU A 651 31.38 -2.15 -14.62
CA GLU A 651 32.53 -2.19 -15.53
C GLU A 651 32.10 -2.72 -16.90
N GLU A 652 32.40 -1.96 -17.94
CA GLU A 652 31.99 -2.27 -19.31
C GLU A 652 32.65 -3.54 -19.83
N LEU A 653 31.84 -4.35 -20.54
CA LEU A 653 32.27 -5.59 -21.15
C LEU A 653 32.26 -5.48 -22.67
N GLY A 654 33.38 -5.88 -23.28
CA GLY A 654 33.55 -6.02 -24.73
C GLY A 654 33.24 -7.43 -25.22
N TRP A 655 33.94 -7.84 -26.28
CA TRP A 655 33.80 -9.19 -26.85
C TRP A 655 34.18 -10.28 -25.83
N GLU A 656 33.41 -11.38 -25.81
CA GLU A 656 33.56 -12.49 -24.83
C GLU A 656 33.53 -12.06 -23.35
N ASP A 657 32.76 -11.02 -23.00
CA ASP A 657 32.64 -10.53 -21.61
C ASP A 657 33.97 -10.09 -20.97
N ARG A 658 34.95 -9.68 -21.81
CA ARG A 658 36.22 -9.10 -21.37
C ARG A 658 36.05 -7.65 -20.93
N GLU A 659 36.67 -7.29 -19.82
CA GLU A 659 36.61 -5.93 -19.27
C GLU A 659 37.34 -4.95 -20.20
N THR A 660 36.69 -3.83 -20.55
CA THR A 660 37.29 -2.79 -21.42
C THR A 660 38.10 -1.77 -20.64
N GLY A 661 38.01 -1.80 -19.30
CA GLY A 661 38.57 -0.81 -18.38
C GLY A 661 37.71 0.45 -18.21
N ARG A 662 36.63 0.61 -18.99
CA ARG A 662 35.67 1.71 -18.83
C ARG A 662 34.69 1.39 -17.70
N ARG A 663 34.46 2.37 -16.83
CA ARG A 663 33.55 2.24 -15.67
C ARG A 663 32.39 3.22 -15.76
N TRP A 664 31.23 2.76 -15.30
CA TRP A 664 29.99 3.49 -15.19
C TRP A 664 29.59 3.60 -13.72
N THR A 665 29.10 4.77 -13.31
CA THR A 665 28.55 5.01 -11.96
C THR A 665 27.08 5.42 -12.08
N LEU A 666 26.19 4.64 -11.48
CA LEU A 666 24.75 4.76 -11.69
C LEU A 666 24.04 5.19 -10.40
N GLN A 667 23.27 6.27 -10.47
CA GLN A 667 22.51 6.80 -9.34
C GLN A 667 21.17 6.07 -9.15
N SER A 668 20.80 5.82 -7.90
CA SER A 668 19.59 5.12 -7.46
C SER A 668 18.27 5.82 -7.76
N ASP A 669 18.26 7.15 -7.84
CA ASP A 669 17.06 7.94 -8.14
C ASP A 669 16.85 8.16 -9.63
N ALA A 670 17.92 8.10 -10.43
CA ALA A 670 17.86 8.19 -11.88
C ALA A 670 17.69 6.83 -12.57
N ASN A 671 18.05 5.72 -11.91
CA ASN A 671 18.04 4.39 -12.50
C ASN A 671 17.19 3.39 -11.70
N SER A 672 16.66 2.40 -12.40
CA SER A 672 16.03 1.21 -11.83
C SER A 672 16.79 -0.04 -12.25
N PHE A 673 16.95 -0.98 -11.32
CA PHE A 673 17.64 -2.25 -11.53
C PHE A 673 16.61 -3.39 -11.50
N ASP A 674 16.34 -3.99 -12.66
CA ASP A 674 15.61 -5.24 -12.79
C ASP A 674 16.57 -6.41 -12.56
N PHE A 675 16.49 -6.98 -11.37
CA PHE A 675 17.43 -7.98 -10.89
C PHE A 675 17.35 -9.29 -11.69
N PHE A 676 16.14 -9.74 -12.01
CA PHE A 676 15.93 -11.03 -12.68
C PHE A 676 16.24 -10.96 -14.17
N LYS A 677 16.11 -9.77 -14.79
CA LYS A 677 16.47 -9.56 -16.18
C LYS A 677 17.91 -9.09 -16.40
N GLY A 678 18.64 -8.76 -15.32
CA GLY A 678 19.96 -8.16 -15.42
C GLY A 678 19.92 -6.85 -16.22
N LEU A 679 18.95 -5.98 -15.96
CA LEU A 679 18.72 -4.77 -16.74
C LEU A 679 18.79 -3.54 -15.83
N VAL A 680 19.61 -2.57 -16.20
CA VAL A 680 19.60 -1.24 -15.58
C VAL A 680 19.09 -0.22 -16.58
N LYS A 681 18.04 0.48 -16.20
CA LYS A 681 17.36 1.46 -17.06
C LYS A 681 17.13 2.78 -16.35
N ARG A 682 17.08 3.87 -17.10
CA ARG A 682 16.73 5.18 -16.57
C ARG A 682 15.25 5.18 -16.14
N LYS A 683 14.95 5.77 -14.99
CA LYS A 683 13.58 6.05 -14.57
C LYS A 683 13.05 7.18 -15.46
N ALA A 684 11.85 6.99 -16.00
CA ALA A 684 11.16 7.97 -16.84
C ALA A 684 10.75 9.21 -16.04
#